data_AF-A0A7L0FY57-F1
#
_entry.id   AF-A0A7L0FY57-F1
#
_cell.length_a   1.000
_cell.length_b   1.000
_cell.length_c   1.000
_cell.angle_alpha   90.00
_cell.angle_beta   90.00
_cell.angle_gamma   90.00
#
_symmetry.space_group_name_H-M   'P 1'
#
loop_
_entity.id
_entity.type
_entity.pdbx_description
1 polymer ?
#
loop_
_entity_poly.entity_id
_entity_poly.type
_entity_poly.pdbx_seq_one_letter_code
_entity_poly.pdbx_strand_id
1 'polypeptide(L)'
;MPQRHVIQMSTSHASYGVCVLGTEVFLDTHGSIPKGATSFDVHATSAVTVHIIHSPMTKPMINSRWPMDPDIEVVVTIDVTSRTVNDNKVKISYYGLEGNELSVAWLYLTCVDLSLDVDLNRNGRVKSRGKDKAKWTWGPDGQGAVLLVNCDRDSPGARGMDSGQVDIRTTADLQDMSVMLLRTQGPSAIFAEYQVVLHVPESDADKVRVFHAIRDDSRPYYKPVLGPDKLSYVLDPVGSGENTFYVEGLAFPDVGFSGLVSFSASLLEAPHKSSPGTPIFTDTVVFRVAPWIMTPNTQQPVEVFVCSIEWGSDSNEVFLEGLQVLLKKANCKLTVCSEVESRSDRWIQDELEFGYVEAPHKTFPVVFDSPRNRGLKDFAFKKILGPDFGYVTREPPGRGVTSLDSFGNLDVSPPVTVRGKEYPLGRILIGSPLPWASGRRMSKVVRDFLYAQKVQAPVEVYSEWLSVGHVDEFLTFVPTYDRKGFRLLLASPNACYKLFKEKQRQGHGEATQLIGLKGTEKLSIDEILADESLKNDNKHAQRCIDWNRDLLKQELGLSEQDIIDIPQLFILKGSRADALFPDMVNMLVLGRHLGIPKPFGPRVGGQCCLEERVRALLEPLGLTCTFIDDYFSYHVLCGDVHCGTNVRRKPFAFKWWHVVP
;
A
#
# COMPACT_ATOMS: atom_id res chain seq x y z
N MET A 1 -31.43 2.71 -0.03
CA MET A 1 -32.13 3.96 0.34
C MET A 1 -31.83 4.23 1.80
N PRO A 2 -31.61 5.48 2.24
CA PRO A 2 -31.48 5.78 3.66
C PRO A 2 -32.75 5.30 4.38
N GLN A 3 -32.59 4.59 5.50
CA GLN A 3 -33.72 4.12 6.29
C GLN A 3 -34.44 5.35 6.84
N ARG A 4 -35.71 5.55 6.46
CA ARG A 4 -36.54 6.62 7.01
C ARG A 4 -36.86 6.26 8.46
N HIS A 5 -36.49 7.12 9.41
CA HIS A 5 -36.92 6.96 10.79
C HIS A 5 -38.36 7.46 10.91
N VAL A 6 -39.30 6.52 11.06
CA VAL A 6 -40.74 6.80 11.14
C VAL A 6 -41.21 6.53 12.56
N ILE A 7 -41.85 7.53 13.18
CA ILE A 7 -42.48 7.38 14.49
C ILE A 7 -44.00 7.34 14.31
N GLN A 8 -44.60 6.30 14.86
CA GLN A 8 -46.05 6.13 14.88
C GLN A 8 -46.68 7.06 15.91
N MET A 9 -47.57 7.94 15.45
CA MET A 9 -48.35 8.79 16.33
C MET A 9 -49.53 7.99 16.91
N SER A 10 -49.97 8.34 18.13
CA SER A 10 -51.16 7.79 18.77
C SER A 10 -52.02 8.90 19.38
N THR A 11 -53.34 8.85 19.17
CA THR A 11 -54.29 9.71 19.90
C THR A 11 -54.80 9.07 21.19
N SER A 12 -54.43 7.81 21.47
CA SER A 12 -54.87 7.09 22.67
C SER A 12 -53.85 7.17 23.82
N HIS A 13 -52.57 7.36 23.49
CA HIS A 13 -51.48 7.56 24.45
C HIS A 13 -50.42 8.48 23.84
N ALA A 14 -49.53 9.02 24.67
CA ALA A 14 -48.36 9.74 24.17
C ALA A 14 -47.39 8.78 23.47
N SER A 15 -46.79 9.24 22.38
CA SER A 15 -45.65 8.59 21.71
C SER A 15 -44.34 9.17 22.23
N TYR A 16 -43.29 8.36 22.20
CA TYR A 16 -41.94 8.73 22.63
C TYR A 16 -40.94 8.29 21.56
N GLY A 17 -39.85 9.03 21.40
CA GLY A 17 -38.78 8.61 20.48
C GLY A 17 -37.49 9.39 20.68
N VAL A 18 -36.47 8.91 19.99
CA VAL A 18 -35.14 9.51 19.95
C VAL A 18 -34.81 9.89 18.52
N CYS A 19 -34.20 11.06 18.35
CA CYS A 19 -33.68 11.48 17.06
C CYS A 19 -32.22 11.89 17.18
N VAL A 20 -31.50 11.77 16.08
CA VAL A 20 -30.12 12.27 15.99
C VAL A 20 -30.13 13.69 15.43
N LEU A 21 -29.27 14.54 15.97
CA LEU A 21 -29.14 15.94 15.61
C LEU A 21 -29.06 16.13 14.08
N GLY A 22 -29.94 16.97 13.52
CA GLY A 22 -29.96 17.27 12.09
C GLY A 22 -30.51 16.15 11.18
N THR A 23 -31.08 15.08 11.75
CA THR A 23 -31.76 14.03 10.97
C THR A 23 -33.26 14.27 10.88
N GLU A 24 -33.86 13.78 9.79
CA GLU A 24 -35.30 13.85 9.54
C GLU A 24 -36.03 12.72 10.25
N VAL A 25 -37.07 13.08 11.00
CA VAL A 25 -37.99 12.14 11.64
C VAL A 25 -39.36 12.28 11.00
N PHE A 26 -39.83 11.21 10.38
CA PHE A 26 -41.14 11.16 9.74
C PHE A 26 -42.19 10.77 10.78
N LEU A 27 -43.30 11.50 10.82
CA LEU A 27 -44.40 11.22 11.73
C LEU A 27 -45.52 10.52 10.95
N ASP A 28 -45.80 9.27 11.28
CA ASP A 28 -46.97 8.59 10.73
C ASP A 28 -48.22 9.08 11.47
N THR A 29 -48.95 9.96 10.79
CA THR A 29 -50.19 10.56 11.29
C THR A 29 -51.42 9.77 10.88
N HIS A 30 -51.33 8.92 9.85
CA HIS A 30 -52.48 8.25 9.25
C HIS A 30 -53.10 7.21 10.16
N GLY A 31 -52.27 6.47 10.91
CA GLY A 31 -52.73 5.48 11.90
C GLY A 31 -53.50 6.08 13.08
N SER A 32 -53.47 7.41 13.24
CA SER A 32 -54.00 8.14 14.37
C SER A 32 -55.20 9.04 14.07
N ILE A 33 -55.68 9.06 12.81
CA ILE A 33 -56.73 9.98 12.41
C ILE A 33 -58.06 9.59 13.09
N PRO A 34 -58.65 10.45 13.93
CA PRO A 34 -59.93 10.14 14.56
C PRO A 34 -61.04 10.18 13.51
N LYS A 35 -62.08 9.36 13.72
CA LYS A 35 -63.23 9.31 12.83
C LYS A 35 -63.89 10.70 12.70
N GLY A 36 -64.04 11.17 11.46
CA GLY A 36 -64.66 12.47 11.16
C GLY A 36 -63.69 13.65 11.14
N ALA A 37 -62.38 13.43 11.29
CA ALA A 37 -61.40 14.47 11.05
C ALA A 37 -61.39 14.91 9.57
N THR A 38 -61.31 16.21 9.36
CA THR A 38 -61.22 16.86 8.05
C THR A 38 -59.92 17.64 7.89
N SER A 39 -59.26 17.99 9.01
CA SER A 39 -58.03 18.77 9.01
C SER A 39 -57.21 18.62 10.28
N PHE A 40 -55.95 19.05 10.24
CA PHE A 40 -55.04 19.06 11.39
C PHE A 40 -54.13 20.28 11.40
N ASP A 41 -53.54 20.56 12.55
CA ASP A 41 -52.34 21.39 12.65
C ASP A 41 -51.25 20.69 13.48
N VAL A 42 -50.04 21.21 13.37
CA VAL A 42 -48.87 20.69 14.08
C VAL A 42 -48.20 21.84 14.81
N HIS A 43 -48.06 21.68 16.12
CA HIS A 43 -47.35 22.62 16.98
C HIS A 43 -46.18 21.90 17.62
N ALA A 44 -45.04 22.58 17.76
CA ALA A 44 -43.88 21.98 18.40
C ALA A 44 -43.16 22.97 19.31
N THR A 45 -42.34 22.45 20.22
CA THR A 45 -41.42 23.25 21.04
C THR A 45 -40.40 23.98 20.16
N SER A 46 -39.87 25.11 20.63
CA SER A 46 -39.03 26.03 19.84
C SER A 46 -37.76 25.40 19.23
N ALA A 47 -37.27 24.29 19.77
CA ALA A 47 -36.11 23.56 19.26
C ALA A 47 -36.43 22.63 18.08
N VAL A 48 -37.72 22.39 17.81
CA VAL A 48 -38.20 21.47 16.77
C VAL A 48 -38.67 22.28 15.57
N THR A 49 -38.11 21.99 14.41
CA THR A 49 -38.60 22.53 13.14
C THR A 49 -39.56 21.52 12.52
N VAL A 50 -40.76 21.97 12.16
CA VAL A 50 -41.78 21.15 11.50
C VAL A 50 -41.77 21.45 10.01
N HIS A 51 -41.62 20.42 9.19
CA HIS A 51 -41.71 20.45 7.74
C HIS A 51 -42.96 19.68 7.32
N ILE A 52 -43.76 20.29 6.46
CA ILE A 52 -44.94 19.64 5.89
C ILE A 52 -44.66 19.47 4.41
N ILE A 53 -44.44 18.22 4.02
CA ILE A 53 -44.16 17.83 2.64
C ILE A 53 -45.50 17.49 2.02
N HIS A 54 -45.85 18.15 0.93
CA HIS A 54 -47.16 18.02 0.29
C HIS A 54 -47.07 18.20 -1.22
N SER A 55 -48.09 17.74 -1.94
CA SER A 55 -48.23 18.01 -3.37
C SER A 55 -48.38 19.52 -3.62
N PRO A 56 -47.84 20.08 -4.72
CA PRO A 56 -48.01 21.49 -5.08
C PRO A 56 -49.48 21.96 -5.18
N MET A 57 -50.40 21.02 -5.38
CA MET A 57 -51.85 21.29 -5.47
C MET A 57 -52.51 21.44 -4.10
N THR A 58 -51.90 20.90 -3.04
CA THR A 58 -52.42 20.93 -1.68
C THR A 58 -52.01 22.23 -1.01
N LYS A 59 -52.98 22.97 -0.46
CA LYS A 59 -52.75 24.25 0.23
C LYS A 59 -53.29 24.22 1.66
N PRO A 60 -52.65 24.96 2.59
CA PRO A 60 -53.26 25.22 3.89
C PRO A 60 -54.63 25.87 3.73
N MET A 61 -55.55 25.54 4.62
CA MET A 61 -56.83 26.22 4.71
C MET A 61 -56.67 27.64 5.27
N ILE A 62 -57.76 28.42 5.23
CA ILE A 62 -57.81 29.83 5.65
C ILE A 62 -57.32 30.04 7.10
N ASN A 63 -57.46 29.03 7.96
CA ASN A 63 -57.03 29.03 9.36
C ASN A 63 -55.62 28.44 9.57
N SER A 64 -54.81 28.33 8.52
CA SER A 64 -53.46 27.75 8.53
C SER A 64 -53.40 26.25 8.90
N ARG A 65 -54.54 25.56 8.95
CA ARG A 65 -54.62 24.10 9.14
C ARG A 65 -54.45 23.38 7.81
N TRP A 66 -53.94 22.16 7.85
CA TRP A 66 -53.76 21.31 6.68
C TRP A 66 -54.97 20.38 6.49
N PRO A 67 -55.43 20.16 5.26
CA PRO A 67 -56.49 19.19 4.99
C PRO A 67 -56.01 17.76 5.28
N MET A 68 -56.95 16.85 5.51
CA MET A 68 -56.67 15.41 5.56
C MET A 68 -56.41 14.87 4.15
N ASP A 69 -55.16 14.99 3.71
CA ASP A 69 -54.68 14.54 2.40
C ASP A 69 -53.64 13.41 2.62
N PRO A 70 -53.84 12.21 2.02
CA PRO A 70 -52.92 11.09 2.17
C PRO A 70 -51.51 11.36 1.60
N ASP A 71 -51.35 12.38 0.74
CA ASP A 71 -50.05 12.74 0.16
C ASP A 71 -49.25 13.72 1.04
N ILE A 72 -49.78 14.11 2.21
CA ILE A 72 -49.06 14.95 3.16
C ILE A 72 -48.19 14.09 4.08
N GLU A 73 -46.88 14.34 4.09
CA GLU A 73 -45.95 13.82 5.10
C GLU A 73 -45.59 14.92 6.09
N VAL A 74 -45.61 14.59 7.39
CA VAL A 74 -45.12 15.49 8.45
C VAL A 74 -43.73 15.01 8.87
N VAL A 75 -42.76 15.91 8.76
CA VAL A 75 -41.36 15.63 9.09
C VAL A 75 -40.89 16.65 10.13
N VAL A 76 -40.12 16.19 11.12
CA VAL A 76 -39.51 17.09 12.10
C VAL A 76 -37.99 16.95 12.11
N THR A 77 -37.30 18.06 12.34
CA THR A 77 -35.85 18.12 12.55
C THR A 77 -35.54 18.89 13.83
N ILE A 78 -34.47 18.49 14.52
CA ILE A 78 -33.97 19.15 15.73
C ILE A 78 -32.48 19.43 15.56
N ASP A 79 -32.09 20.69 15.75
CA ASP A 79 -30.72 21.19 15.54
C ASP A 79 -29.97 21.50 16.85
N VAL A 80 -30.57 21.17 17.99
CA VAL A 80 -29.96 21.29 19.32
C VAL A 80 -30.13 20.01 20.13
N THR A 81 -29.10 19.61 20.88
CA THR A 81 -29.16 18.42 21.74
C THR A 81 -30.06 18.66 22.96
N SER A 82 -30.83 17.64 23.34
CA SER A 82 -31.71 17.68 24.50
C SER A 82 -30.92 17.81 25.80
N ARG A 83 -31.45 18.59 26.74
CA ARG A 83 -30.87 18.74 28.10
C ARG A 83 -31.39 17.68 29.05
N THR A 84 -32.65 17.31 28.90
CA THR A 84 -33.29 16.25 29.69
C THR A 84 -34.04 15.30 28.76
N VAL A 85 -34.27 14.06 29.21
CA VAL A 85 -35.08 13.10 28.47
C VAL A 85 -36.48 13.69 28.22
N ASN A 86 -36.97 13.57 26.98
CA ASN A 86 -38.31 13.95 26.55
C ASN A 86 -38.64 15.46 26.67
N ASP A 87 -37.64 16.34 26.51
CA ASP A 87 -37.82 17.80 26.61
C ASP A 87 -38.44 18.47 25.37
N ASN A 88 -38.32 17.84 24.20
CA ASN A 88 -38.93 18.32 22.96
C ASN A 88 -40.31 17.71 22.77
N LYS A 89 -41.29 18.51 22.32
CA LYS A 89 -42.68 18.06 22.16
C LYS A 89 -43.22 18.45 20.80
N VAL A 90 -43.97 17.54 20.20
CA VAL A 90 -44.79 17.77 19.01
C VAL A 90 -46.24 17.42 19.36
N LYS A 91 -47.14 18.34 19.05
CA LYS A 91 -48.59 18.20 19.23
C LYS A 91 -49.24 18.22 17.85
N ILE A 92 -50.02 17.19 17.55
CA ILE A 92 -50.89 17.17 16.37
C ILE A 92 -52.33 17.22 16.84
N SER A 93 -53.04 18.31 16.52
CA SER A 93 -54.47 18.44 16.83
C SER A 93 -55.31 18.13 15.59
N TYR A 94 -56.31 17.27 15.74
CA TYR A 94 -57.23 16.85 14.66
C TYR A 94 -58.58 17.54 14.81
N TYR A 95 -59.15 18.04 13.71
CA TYR A 95 -60.37 18.85 13.72
C TYR A 95 -61.47 18.29 12.80
N GLY A 96 -62.72 18.39 13.26
CA GLY A 96 -63.92 18.03 12.50
C GLY A 96 -64.36 19.11 11.52
N LEU A 97 -65.43 18.83 10.77
CA LEU A 97 -66.00 19.74 9.76
C LEU A 97 -66.44 21.09 10.36
N GLU A 98 -66.96 21.09 11.59
CA GLU A 98 -67.39 22.29 12.32
C GLU A 98 -66.21 23.05 12.97
N GLY A 99 -64.97 22.57 12.77
CA GLY A 99 -63.76 23.20 13.28
C GLY A 99 -63.43 22.90 14.75
N ASN A 100 -64.22 22.06 15.42
CA ASN A 100 -64.00 21.56 16.78
C ASN A 100 -62.83 20.56 16.84
N GLU A 101 -62.03 20.63 17.91
CA GLU A 101 -60.93 19.67 18.17
C GLU A 101 -61.53 18.31 18.55
N LEU A 102 -61.18 17.26 17.79
CA LEU A 102 -61.67 15.89 17.98
C LEU A 102 -60.73 15.08 18.86
N SER A 103 -59.43 15.19 18.62
CA SER A 103 -58.40 14.49 19.39
C SER A 103 -57.04 15.17 19.22
N VAL A 104 -56.10 14.79 20.06
CA VAL A 104 -54.71 15.25 20.03
C VAL A 104 -53.79 14.06 20.12
N ALA A 105 -52.77 14.02 19.26
CA ALA A 105 -51.63 13.11 19.41
C ALA A 105 -50.42 13.89 19.93
N TRP A 106 -49.78 13.35 20.96
CA TRP A 106 -48.58 13.93 21.56
C TRP A 106 -47.37 13.05 21.27
N LEU A 107 -46.27 13.67 20.85
CA LEU A 107 -44.96 13.05 20.71
C LEU A 107 -43.94 13.79 21.57
N TYR A 108 -43.20 13.04 22.36
CA TYR A 108 -42.05 13.52 23.12
C TYR A 108 -40.76 12.99 22.48
N LEU A 109 -39.82 13.89 22.21
CA LEU A 109 -38.55 13.57 21.56
C LEU A 109 -37.37 13.91 22.47
N THR A 110 -36.37 13.03 22.47
CA THR A 110 -35.03 13.32 22.98
C THR A 110 -34.07 13.39 21.80
N CYS A 111 -33.44 14.54 21.59
CA CYS A 111 -32.43 14.71 20.55
C CYS A 111 -31.03 14.44 21.11
N VAL A 112 -30.31 13.51 20.49
CA VAL A 112 -28.91 13.19 20.83
C VAL A 112 -27.99 13.54 19.66
N ASP A 113 -26.71 13.76 19.93
CA ASP A 113 -25.67 13.81 18.91
C ASP A 113 -24.89 12.50 18.92
N LEU A 114 -24.64 11.94 17.73
CA LEU A 114 -23.88 10.72 17.53
C LEU A 114 -23.09 10.88 16.22
N SER A 115 -21.77 10.91 16.32
CA SER A 115 -20.88 11.05 15.16
C SER A 115 -19.67 10.15 15.29
N LEU A 116 -19.44 9.30 14.29
CA LEU A 116 -18.21 8.52 14.11
C LEU A 116 -17.27 9.27 13.17
N ASP A 117 -16.10 9.65 13.65
CA ASP A 117 -15.20 10.58 12.95
C ASP A 117 -13.78 10.00 12.79
N VAL A 118 -13.13 10.34 11.68
CA VAL A 118 -11.79 9.88 11.28
C VAL A 118 -11.00 11.03 10.60
N ASP A 119 -9.69 10.83 10.35
CA ASP A 119 -8.85 11.81 9.64
C ASP A 119 -9.13 11.81 8.13
N LEU A 120 -10.19 12.52 7.72
CA LEU A 120 -10.66 12.56 6.33
C LEU A 120 -9.75 13.37 5.39
N ASN A 121 -9.09 14.40 5.91
CA ASN A 121 -8.27 15.31 5.12
C ASN A 121 -6.77 14.99 5.22
N ARG A 122 -6.42 13.85 5.81
CA ARG A 122 -5.10 13.24 5.78
C ARG A 122 -4.02 14.16 6.35
N ASN A 123 -4.32 14.80 7.47
CA ASN A 123 -3.39 15.73 8.14
C ASN A 123 -2.94 15.24 9.53
N GLY A 124 -3.24 13.99 9.87
CA GLY A 124 -2.91 13.36 11.15
C GLY A 124 -3.85 13.74 12.29
N ARG A 125 -4.97 14.42 12.04
CA ARG A 125 -5.91 14.87 13.10
C ARG A 125 -7.36 14.58 12.73
N VAL A 126 -8.07 13.92 13.64
CA VAL A 126 -9.50 13.68 13.50
C VAL A 126 -10.29 14.96 13.83
N LYS A 127 -11.04 15.47 12.84
CA LYS A 127 -11.99 16.58 13.03
C LYS A 127 -13.42 16.04 13.20
N SER A 128 -14.27 16.81 13.86
CA SER A 128 -15.68 16.45 14.02
C SER A 128 -16.50 16.73 12.77
N ARG A 129 -17.53 15.90 12.54
CA ARG A 129 -18.60 16.13 11.55
C ARG A 129 -18.11 16.37 10.13
N GLY A 130 -17.17 15.53 9.70
CA GLY A 130 -16.77 15.49 8.29
C GLY A 130 -17.94 15.07 7.38
N LYS A 131 -18.02 15.68 6.19
CA LYS A 131 -18.99 15.28 5.15
C LYS A 131 -18.44 14.08 4.36
N ASP A 132 -19.34 13.29 3.78
CA ASP A 132 -19.01 12.16 2.87
C ASP A 132 -18.03 11.11 3.43
N LYS A 133 -17.98 10.95 4.75
CA LYS A 133 -17.04 10.04 5.44
C LYS A 133 -17.21 8.54 5.13
N ALA A 134 -18.32 8.17 4.51
CA ALA A 134 -18.59 6.81 4.00
C ALA A 134 -17.95 6.53 2.63
N LYS A 135 -17.10 7.43 2.10
CA LYS A 135 -16.44 7.29 0.80
C LYS A 135 -14.93 7.52 0.93
N TRP A 136 -14.19 6.96 -0.01
CA TRP A 136 -12.77 7.21 -0.17
C TRP A 136 -12.45 7.57 -1.62
N THR A 137 -11.74 8.68 -1.83
CA THR A 137 -11.42 9.20 -3.18
C THR A 137 -9.92 9.44 -3.37
N TRP A 138 -9.43 9.10 -4.56
CA TRP A 138 -8.03 9.27 -4.97
C TRP A 138 -7.72 10.74 -5.31
N GLY A 139 -6.43 11.09 -5.35
CA GLY A 139 -5.95 12.38 -5.84
C GLY A 139 -5.69 13.42 -4.75
N PRO A 140 -5.10 14.57 -5.12
CA PRO A 140 -4.74 15.65 -4.19
C PRO A 140 -5.95 16.26 -3.47
N ASP A 141 -7.11 16.33 -4.14
CA ASP A 141 -8.37 16.79 -3.56
C ASP A 141 -9.21 15.64 -2.96
N GLY A 142 -8.66 14.43 -2.98
CA GLY A 142 -9.30 13.23 -2.47
C GLY A 142 -9.43 13.26 -0.94
N GLN A 143 -10.45 12.59 -0.44
CA GLN A 143 -10.77 12.50 0.99
C GLN A 143 -10.92 11.04 1.42
N GLY A 144 -10.88 10.83 2.73
CA GLY A 144 -11.04 9.52 3.35
C GLY A 144 -9.79 9.10 4.12
N ALA A 145 -10.01 8.37 5.21
CA ALA A 145 -8.96 8.00 6.14
C ALA A 145 -8.05 6.91 5.56
N VAL A 146 -6.82 6.86 6.06
CA VAL A 146 -5.79 5.88 5.69
C VAL A 146 -5.50 5.02 6.91
N LEU A 147 -5.34 3.72 6.71
CA LEU A 147 -5.04 2.72 7.73
C LEU A 147 -3.72 2.00 7.38
N LEU A 148 -2.81 1.84 8.33
CA LEU A 148 -1.62 1.01 8.13
C LEU A 148 -1.91 -0.45 8.47
N VAL A 149 -1.26 -1.37 7.75
CA VAL A 149 -1.16 -2.76 8.21
C VAL A 149 -0.11 -2.78 9.33
N ASN A 150 -0.48 -3.26 10.51
CA ASN A 150 0.40 -3.30 11.68
C ASN A 150 1.33 -4.53 11.62
N CYS A 151 2.26 -4.50 10.67
CA CYS A 151 3.09 -5.65 10.31
C CYS A 151 4.52 -5.59 10.84
N ASP A 152 4.83 -4.66 11.74
CA ASP A 152 6.12 -4.56 12.43
C ASP A 152 6.05 -5.23 13.81
N ARG A 153 7.04 -4.96 14.67
CA ARG A 153 7.14 -5.59 15.99
C ARG A 153 7.74 -4.62 17.00
N ASP A 154 6.88 -3.77 17.55
CA ASP A 154 7.15 -2.84 18.63
C ASP A 154 7.11 -3.51 20.00
N SER A 155 6.27 -4.53 20.17
CA SER A 155 6.07 -5.20 21.45
C SER A 155 7.33 -5.95 21.93
N PRO A 156 7.93 -5.58 23.08
CA PRO A 156 9.10 -6.27 23.60
C PRO A 156 8.83 -7.76 23.86
N GLY A 157 9.72 -8.63 23.39
CA GLY A 157 9.62 -10.08 23.59
C GLY A 157 8.55 -10.79 22.76
N ALA A 158 7.85 -10.09 21.87
CA ALA A 158 6.93 -10.70 20.91
C ALA A 158 7.67 -11.61 19.91
N ARG A 159 7.00 -12.70 19.49
CA ARG A 159 7.58 -13.67 18.55
C ARG A 159 7.25 -13.38 17.08
N GLY A 160 6.26 -12.55 16.80
CA GLY A 160 5.82 -12.20 15.46
C GLY A 160 5.34 -10.75 15.39
N MET A 161 4.63 -10.43 14.32
CA MET A 161 4.09 -9.09 14.07
C MET A 161 3.02 -8.69 15.10
N ASP A 162 2.85 -7.40 15.35
CA ASP A 162 1.85 -6.89 16.30
C ASP A 162 0.42 -7.19 15.86
N SER A 163 0.11 -7.16 14.56
CA SER A 163 -1.18 -7.64 14.01
C SER A 163 -1.54 -9.09 14.39
N GLY A 164 -0.56 -9.94 14.72
CA GLY A 164 -0.78 -11.30 15.22
C GLY A 164 -1.14 -11.40 16.70
N GLN A 165 -1.10 -10.28 17.44
CA GLN A 165 -1.37 -10.20 18.87
C GLN A 165 -2.68 -9.48 19.12
N VAL A 166 -3.45 -9.93 20.12
CA VAL A 166 -4.76 -9.35 20.46
C VAL A 166 -4.65 -8.25 21.53
N ASP A 167 -3.51 -8.14 22.22
CA ASP A 167 -3.29 -7.20 23.32
C ASP A 167 -2.23 -6.16 22.97
N ILE A 168 -2.49 -4.89 23.30
CA ILE A 168 -1.51 -3.80 23.17
C ILE A 168 -0.56 -3.83 24.36
N ARG A 169 0.74 -4.03 24.09
CA ARG A 169 1.77 -4.15 25.13
C ARG A 169 2.62 -2.90 25.30
N THR A 170 2.62 -2.03 24.31
CA THR A 170 3.44 -0.81 24.28
C THR A 170 2.66 0.33 23.65
N THR A 171 2.99 1.57 24.04
CA THR A 171 2.40 2.76 23.41
C THR A 171 3.03 3.10 22.07
N ALA A 172 4.12 2.42 21.68
CA ALA A 172 4.72 2.53 20.36
C ALA A 172 3.76 1.98 19.28
N ASP A 173 3.21 0.80 19.50
CA ASP A 173 2.19 0.11 18.68
C ASP A 173 0.96 1.00 18.38
N LEU A 174 0.55 1.85 19.33
CA LEU A 174 -0.55 2.81 19.11
C LEU A 174 -0.22 3.89 18.08
N GLN A 175 1.05 4.14 17.78
CA GLN A 175 1.50 5.14 16.80
C GLN A 175 1.35 4.66 15.37
N ASP A 176 1.26 3.35 15.14
CA ASP A 176 0.99 2.74 13.84
C ASP A 176 -0.52 2.65 13.55
N MET A 177 -1.33 2.79 14.59
CA MET A 177 -2.78 2.73 14.51
C MET A 177 -3.41 4.07 14.14
N SER A 178 -4.48 3.99 13.35
CA SER A 178 -5.29 5.16 13.00
C SER A 178 -6.33 5.45 14.08
N VAL A 179 -6.51 6.71 14.42
CA VAL A 179 -7.49 7.13 15.43
C VAL A 179 -8.88 7.27 14.80
N MET A 180 -9.88 6.68 15.46
CA MET A 180 -11.29 6.82 15.17
C MET A 180 -12.02 7.29 16.44
N LEU A 181 -12.87 8.31 16.33
CA LEU A 181 -13.51 8.95 17.47
C LEU A 181 -15.02 8.80 17.38
N LEU A 182 -15.64 8.25 18.43
CA LEU A 182 -17.09 8.22 18.57
C LEU A 182 -17.51 9.30 19.56
N ARG A 183 -18.20 10.32 19.05
CA ARG A 183 -18.70 11.45 19.84
C ARG A 183 -20.18 11.27 20.10
N THR A 184 -20.54 11.36 21.37
CA THR A 184 -21.91 11.24 21.86
C THR A 184 -22.26 12.45 22.71
N GLN A 185 -23.44 13.02 22.51
CA GLN A 185 -23.96 14.09 23.38
C GLN A 185 -25.46 13.88 23.62
N GLY A 186 -25.89 14.04 24.87
CA GLY A 186 -27.29 13.94 25.25
C GLY A 186 -27.47 13.49 26.70
N PRO A 187 -28.73 13.40 27.18
CA PRO A 187 -29.03 12.98 28.54
C PRO A 187 -28.66 11.50 28.75
N SER A 188 -27.72 11.19 29.65
CA SER A 188 -27.19 9.81 29.80
C SER A 188 -28.26 8.74 30.05
N ALA A 189 -29.37 9.10 30.69
CA ALA A 189 -30.48 8.18 30.97
C ALA A 189 -31.13 7.61 29.70
N ILE A 190 -31.09 8.32 28.56
CA ILE A 190 -31.69 7.84 27.31
C ILE A 190 -30.98 6.57 26.79
N PHE A 191 -29.68 6.43 27.07
CA PHE A 191 -28.89 5.33 26.56
C PHE A 191 -29.11 4.00 27.29
N ALA A 192 -29.92 4.00 28.36
CA ALA A 192 -30.38 2.77 29.00
C ALA A 192 -31.38 1.99 28.11
N GLU A 193 -32.16 2.70 27.31
CA GLU A 193 -33.17 2.16 26.38
C GLU A 193 -32.68 2.18 24.92
N TYR A 194 -31.78 3.10 24.60
CA TYR A 194 -31.19 3.29 23.27
C TYR A 194 -29.69 3.01 23.27
N GLN A 195 -29.28 1.85 22.80
CA GLN A 195 -27.88 1.43 22.83
C GLN A 195 -27.09 2.03 21.67
N VAL A 196 -25.83 2.37 21.92
CA VAL A 196 -24.88 2.73 20.86
C VAL A 196 -23.99 1.53 20.57
N VAL A 197 -24.01 1.05 19.34
CA VAL A 197 -23.26 -0.14 18.91
C VAL A 197 -22.30 0.21 17.80
N LEU A 198 -21.01 -0.01 18.03
CA LEU A 198 -19.98 0.04 17.00
C LEU A 198 -19.88 -1.34 16.34
N HIS A 199 -19.84 -1.40 15.01
CA HIS A 199 -19.77 -2.68 14.28
C HIS A 199 -18.96 -2.58 12.99
N VAL A 200 -18.49 -3.73 12.53
CA VAL A 200 -17.74 -3.96 11.30
C VAL A 200 -18.44 -5.04 10.47
N PRO A 201 -18.52 -4.91 9.13
CA PRO A 201 -19.03 -5.98 8.28
C PRO A 201 -18.21 -7.26 8.43
N GLU A 202 -18.85 -8.42 8.34
CA GLU A 202 -18.17 -9.73 8.39
C GLU A 202 -17.07 -9.86 7.31
N SER A 203 -17.27 -9.26 6.14
CA SER A 203 -16.29 -9.24 5.04
C SER A 203 -14.99 -8.49 5.36
N ASP A 204 -15.05 -7.56 6.32
CA ASP A 204 -13.94 -6.67 6.67
C ASP A 204 -13.30 -7.10 8.00
N ALA A 205 -13.98 -7.91 8.80
CA ALA A 205 -13.61 -8.25 10.16
C ALA A 205 -12.25 -8.96 10.28
N ASP A 206 -11.89 -9.79 9.30
CA ASP A 206 -10.59 -10.45 9.24
C ASP A 206 -9.46 -9.56 8.69
N LYS A 207 -9.78 -8.32 8.28
CA LYS A 207 -8.83 -7.33 7.74
C LYS A 207 -8.46 -6.24 8.74
N VAL A 208 -9.14 -6.15 9.88
CA VAL A 208 -8.99 -5.05 10.85
C VAL A 208 -9.07 -5.53 12.28
N ARG A 209 -8.50 -4.75 13.20
CA ARG A 209 -8.79 -4.84 14.63
C ARG A 209 -8.96 -3.44 15.20
N VAL A 210 -9.87 -3.29 16.16
CA VAL A 210 -10.18 -2.01 16.80
C VAL A 210 -10.06 -2.14 18.30
N PHE A 211 -9.37 -1.19 18.91
CA PHE A 211 -9.17 -1.10 20.35
C PHE A 211 -9.84 0.13 20.93
N HIS A 212 -10.63 -0.05 21.99
CA HIS A 212 -11.23 1.06 22.75
C HIS A 212 -10.30 1.47 23.88
N ALA A 213 -9.90 2.74 23.93
CA ALA A 213 -9.11 3.30 25.01
C ALA A 213 -10.00 3.64 26.22
N ILE A 214 -9.97 2.77 27.23
CA ILE A 214 -10.70 2.95 28.49
C ILE A 214 -9.79 3.69 29.47
N ARG A 215 -10.26 4.85 29.95
CA ARG A 215 -9.55 5.64 30.95
C ARG A 215 -9.88 5.09 32.34
N ASP A 216 -8.86 4.58 33.04
CA ASP A 216 -8.90 4.24 34.46
C ASP A 216 -7.87 5.10 35.21
N ASP A 217 -8.07 5.32 36.51
CA ASP A 217 -7.32 6.26 37.37
C ASP A 217 -5.82 5.93 37.47
N SER A 218 -5.40 4.72 37.07
CA SER A 218 -4.02 4.25 37.19
C SER A 218 -3.24 4.29 35.86
N ARG A 219 -3.81 3.81 34.74
CA ARG A 219 -3.27 3.83 33.35
C ARG A 219 -4.39 3.58 32.33
N PRO A 220 -4.29 4.10 31.08
CA PRO A 220 -5.23 3.73 30.02
C PRO A 220 -5.11 2.24 29.68
N TYR A 221 -6.25 1.55 29.59
CA TYR A 221 -6.37 0.16 29.16
C TYR A 221 -7.00 0.11 27.75
N TYR A 222 -6.44 -0.71 26.87
CA TYR A 222 -6.89 -0.82 25.48
C TYR A 222 -7.61 -2.15 25.28
N LYS A 223 -8.93 -2.10 25.12
CA LYS A 223 -9.77 -3.28 24.99
C LYS A 223 -9.99 -3.60 23.51
N PRO A 224 -9.71 -4.82 23.01
CA PRO A 224 -10.12 -5.22 21.67
C PRO A 224 -11.65 -5.28 21.59
N VAL A 225 -12.22 -4.48 20.71
CA VAL A 225 -13.67 -4.29 20.58
C VAL A 225 -14.24 -4.75 19.24
N LEU A 226 -13.46 -4.72 18.17
CA LEU A 226 -13.83 -5.30 16.87
C LEU A 226 -12.65 -6.04 16.25
N GLY A 227 -12.92 -7.02 15.40
CA GLY A 227 -11.93 -7.75 14.62
C GLY A 227 -12.42 -9.16 14.23
N PRO A 228 -11.51 -10.11 13.93
CA PRO A 228 -11.86 -11.42 13.37
C PRO A 228 -12.89 -12.20 14.20
N ASP A 229 -12.79 -12.13 15.53
CA ASP A 229 -13.66 -12.86 16.45
C ASP A 229 -14.82 -12.01 16.99
N LYS A 230 -14.96 -10.75 16.55
CA LYS A 230 -15.92 -9.80 17.14
C LYS A 230 -16.40 -8.75 16.14
N LEU A 231 -17.64 -8.91 15.69
CA LEU A 231 -18.28 -8.04 14.70
C LEU A 231 -18.92 -6.77 15.28
N SER A 232 -19.22 -6.77 16.58
CA SER A 232 -19.94 -5.66 17.23
C SER A 232 -19.50 -5.43 18.67
N TYR A 233 -19.63 -4.18 19.11
CA TYR A 233 -19.35 -3.72 20.47
C TYR A 233 -20.40 -2.72 20.93
N VAL A 234 -21.15 -3.09 21.97
CA VAL A 234 -22.04 -2.16 22.67
C VAL A 234 -21.18 -1.25 23.55
N LEU A 235 -21.34 0.05 23.37
CA LEU A 235 -20.66 1.05 24.19
C LEU A 235 -21.33 1.09 25.57
N ASP A 236 -20.55 0.91 26.64
CA ASP A 236 -21.04 0.94 28.02
C ASP A 236 -19.93 1.40 28.99
N PRO A 237 -20.12 2.47 29.78
CA PRO A 237 -21.28 3.36 29.80
C PRO A 237 -21.31 4.32 28.60
N VAL A 238 -22.50 4.66 28.11
CA VAL A 238 -22.68 5.74 27.12
C VAL A 238 -22.89 7.06 27.88
N GLY A 239 -21.91 7.96 27.79
CA GLY A 239 -21.98 9.31 28.36
C GLY A 239 -21.88 10.39 27.29
N SER A 240 -22.06 11.65 27.70
CA SER A 240 -21.67 12.79 26.86
C SER A 240 -20.14 12.89 26.84
N GLY A 241 -19.53 12.82 25.67
CA GLY A 241 -18.08 12.87 25.54
C GLY A 241 -17.56 12.27 24.24
N GLU A 242 -16.27 11.95 24.26
CA GLU A 242 -15.54 11.37 23.15
C GLU A 242 -14.94 10.02 23.59
N ASN A 243 -15.22 8.98 22.81
CA ASN A 243 -14.62 7.66 22.98
C ASN A 243 -13.57 7.46 21.90
N THR A 244 -12.34 7.18 22.31
CA THR A 244 -11.19 7.03 21.42
C THR A 244 -10.97 5.57 21.06
N PHE A 245 -10.94 5.29 19.75
CA PHE A 245 -10.62 3.98 19.20
C PHE A 245 -9.33 4.06 18.38
N TYR A 246 -8.51 3.02 18.51
CA TYR A 246 -7.32 2.81 17.68
C TYR A 246 -7.60 1.66 16.73
N VAL A 247 -7.34 1.87 15.44
CA VAL A 247 -7.65 0.93 14.36
C VAL A 247 -6.34 0.49 13.72
N GLU A 248 -6.15 -0.82 13.57
CA GLU A 248 -5.05 -1.42 12.82
C GLU A 248 -5.56 -2.26 11.65
N GLY A 249 -4.80 -2.28 10.56
CA GLY A 249 -4.99 -3.22 9.45
C GLY A 249 -4.27 -4.54 9.72
N LEU A 250 -4.92 -5.65 9.37
CA LEU A 250 -4.38 -7.00 9.51
C LEU A 250 -3.93 -7.60 8.17
N ALA A 251 -4.30 -6.99 7.06
CA ALA A 251 -4.02 -7.48 5.72
C ALA A 251 -3.81 -6.32 4.75
N PHE A 252 -2.82 -6.48 3.87
CA PHE A 252 -2.61 -5.59 2.73
C PHE A 252 -3.67 -5.80 1.64
N PRO A 253 -3.91 -4.80 0.77
CA PRO A 253 -4.69 -4.99 -0.46
C PRO A 253 -4.22 -6.23 -1.23
N ASP A 254 -5.15 -7.04 -1.71
CA ASP A 254 -4.86 -8.30 -2.41
C ASP A 254 -6.01 -8.68 -3.34
N VAL A 255 -5.89 -9.81 -4.05
CA VAL A 255 -7.01 -10.39 -4.79
C VAL A 255 -8.18 -10.66 -3.85
N GLY A 256 -9.35 -10.11 -4.21
CA GLY A 256 -10.56 -10.18 -3.39
C GLY A 256 -10.63 -9.13 -2.28
N PHE A 257 -9.58 -8.33 -2.05
CA PHE A 257 -9.58 -7.26 -1.05
C PHE A 257 -9.07 -5.93 -1.64
N SER A 258 -9.99 -4.99 -1.86
CA SER A 258 -9.69 -3.70 -2.50
C SER A 258 -8.85 -2.72 -1.66
N GLY A 259 -8.56 -3.09 -0.41
CA GLY A 259 -8.00 -2.21 0.61
C GLY A 259 -9.01 -1.31 1.32
N LEU A 260 -10.29 -1.33 0.94
CA LEU A 260 -11.33 -0.55 1.63
C LEU A 260 -11.97 -1.38 2.76
N VAL A 261 -12.12 -0.75 3.92
CA VAL A 261 -12.81 -1.31 5.09
C VAL A 261 -13.72 -0.25 5.69
N SER A 262 -14.84 -0.68 6.30
CA SER A 262 -15.84 0.23 6.86
C SER A 262 -16.17 -0.08 8.31
N PHE A 263 -16.47 0.97 9.07
CA PHE A 263 -16.94 0.89 10.46
C PHE A 263 -18.19 1.73 10.61
N SER A 264 -19.15 1.23 11.39
CA SER A 264 -20.41 1.91 11.61
C SER A 264 -20.72 2.03 13.09
N ALA A 265 -21.24 3.18 13.50
CA ALA A 265 -21.85 3.38 14.80
C ALA A 265 -23.37 3.51 14.61
N SER A 266 -24.14 2.61 15.22
CA SER A 266 -25.60 2.60 15.14
C SER A 266 -26.21 2.90 16.49
N LEU A 267 -27.22 3.78 16.50
CA LEU A 267 -28.12 3.95 17.63
C LEU A 267 -29.27 2.94 17.47
N LEU A 268 -29.41 2.04 18.42
CA LEU A 268 -30.40 0.98 18.41
C LEU A 268 -31.47 1.22 19.46
N GLU A 269 -32.73 1.13 19.07
CA GLU A 269 -33.85 1.05 20.00
C GLU A 269 -33.98 -0.39 20.51
N ALA A 270 -33.74 -0.61 21.82
CA ALA A 270 -33.73 -1.93 22.43
C ALA A 270 -34.81 -2.04 23.53
N PRO A 271 -36.10 -2.16 23.16
CA PRO A 271 -37.22 -2.11 24.11
C PRO A 271 -37.25 -3.32 25.06
N HIS A 272 -36.55 -4.41 24.73
CA HIS A 272 -36.37 -5.57 25.58
C HIS A 272 -34.89 -5.96 25.62
N LYS A 273 -34.35 -6.19 26.82
CA LYS A 273 -32.90 -6.48 27.05
C LYS A 273 -32.36 -7.70 26.29
N SER A 274 -33.23 -8.54 25.76
CA SER A 274 -32.89 -9.77 25.02
C SER A 274 -33.14 -9.69 23.50
N SER A 275 -33.61 -8.55 22.99
CA SER A 275 -33.86 -8.35 21.56
C SER A 275 -32.65 -7.68 20.91
N PRO A 276 -32.29 -8.00 19.64
CA PRO A 276 -31.13 -7.43 18.95
C PRO A 276 -31.21 -5.91 18.67
N GLY A 277 -32.29 -5.24 19.07
CA GLY A 277 -32.51 -3.81 18.86
C GLY A 277 -32.78 -3.44 17.40
N THR A 278 -33.47 -2.33 17.17
CA THR A 278 -33.75 -1.83 15.81
C THR A 278 -32.91 -0.58 15.55
N PRO A 279 -32.12 -0.53 14.45
CA PRO A 279 -31.33 0.67 14.15
C PRO A 279 -32.25 1.85 13.80
N ILE A 280 -32.10 2.95 14.54
CA ILE A 280 -32.78 4.22 14.28
C ILE A 280 -31.89 5.22 13.57
N PHE A 281 -30.57 5.08 13.73
CA PHE A 281 -29.56 5.88 13.03
C PHE A 281 -28.29 5.06 12.88
N THR A 282 -27.58 5.25 11.76
CA THR A 282 -26.27 4.65 11.52
C THR A 282 -25.36 5.68 10.86
N ASP A 283 -24.12 5.73 11.33
CA ASP A 283 -23.09 6.60 10.82
C ASP A 283 -21.83 5.80 10.49
N THR A 284 -21.35 5.92 9.26
CA THR A 284 -20.35 5.02 8.68
C THR A 284 -19.11 5.77 8.22
N VAL A 285 -17.93 5.28 8.57
CA VAL A 285 -16.63 5.76 8.10
C VAL A 285 -15.93 4.69 7.27
N VAL A 286 -15.14 5.11 6.28
CA VAL A 286 -14.33 4.22 5.43
C VAL A 286 -12.85 4.56 5.56
N PHE A 287 -12.04 3.51 5.69
CA PHE A 287 -10.58 3.58 5.59
C PHE A 287 -10.10 2.91 4.30
N ARG A 288 -8.97 3.40 3.78
CA ARG A 288 -8.15 2.64 2.84
C ARG A 288 -6.88 2.16 3.54
N VAL A 289 -6.65 0.86 3.52
CA VAL A 289 -5.38 0.24 3.89
C VAL A 289 -4.29 0.72 2.93
N ALA A 290 -3.18 1.21 3.50
CA ALA A 290 -2.03 1.68 2.74
C ALA A 290 -1.42 0.53 1.92
N PRO A 291 -1.10 0.77 0.63
CA PRO A 291 -0.41 -0.22 -0.19
C PRO A 291 1.04 -0.38 0.25
N TRP A 292 1.64 -1.51 -0.09
CA TRP A 292 3.09 -1.68 -0.06
C TRP A 292 3.72 -1.02 -1.30
N ILE A 293 4.81 -0.26 -1.11
CA ILE A 293 5.43 0.58 -2.16
C ILE A 293 6.93 0.32 -2.23
N MET A 294 7.44 -0.03 -3.41
CA MET A 294 8.87 -0.23 -3.69
C MET A 294 9.62 1.07 -3.89
N THR A 295 10.95 1.04 -3.75
CA THR A 295 11.83 2.19 -4.01
C THR A 295 12.81 1.93 -5.16
N PRO A 296 12.83 2.73 -6.24
CA PRO A 296 13.74 2.54 -7.37
C PRO A 296 15.18 2.88 -7.00
N ASN A 297 16.13 2.41 -7.82
CA ASN A 297 17.55 2.70 -7.68
C ASN A 297 17.92 4.20 -7.67
N THR A 298 17.02 5.06 -8.15
CA THR A 298 17.15 6.53 -8.10
C THR A 298 16.83 7.14 -6.74
N GLN A 299 16.18 6.42 -5.82
CA GLN A 299 15.92 6.90 -4.46
C GLN A 299 17.21 6.91 -3.62
N GLN A 300 17.29 7.85 -2.68
CA GLN A 300 18.45 8.02 -1.82
C GLN A 300 18.71 6.74 -1.00
N PRO A 301 19.91 6.13 -1.09
CA PRO A 301 20.24 4.94 -0.29
C PRO A 301 20.36 5.30 1.19
N VAL A 302 19.95 4.37 2.05
CA VAL A 302 20.02 4.50 3.51
C VAL A 302 20.93 3.42 4.10
N GLU A 303 20.76 2.18 3.64
CA GLU A 303 21.43 1.02 4.20
C GLU A 303 21.60 -0.06 3.14
N VAL A 304 22.80 -0.65 3.08
CA VAL A 304 23.13 -1.77 2.20
C VAL A 304 23.28 -3.03 3.02
N PHE A 305 22.66 -4.10 2.54
CA PHE A 305 22.71 -5.43 3.11
C PHE A 305 23.55 -6.34 2.22
N VAL A 306 24.37 -7.19 2.84
CA VAL A 306 25.23 -8.17 2.16
C VAL A 306 25.42 -9.39 3.06
N CYS A 307 25.62 -10.57 2.48
CA CYS A 307 26.00 -11.78 3.23
C CYS A 307 27.52 -11.96 3.23
N SER A 308 28.11 -12.30 4.38
CA SER A 308 29.49 -12.76 4.46
C SER A 308 29.57 -14.25 4.16
N ILE A 309 30.49 -14.65 3.29
CA ILE A 309 30.81 -16.05 2.96
C ILE A 309 32.31 -16.24 3.21
N GLU A 310 32.64 -16.90 4.31
CA GLU A 310 34.00 -17.03 4.84
C GLU A 310 34.66 -18.35 4.38
N TRP A 311 33.87 -19.41 4.25
CA TRP A 311 34.38 -20.75 3.94
C TRP A 311 34.19 -21.12 2.47
N GLY A 312 35.17 -21.84 1.91
CA GLY A 312 35.13 -22.36 0.54
C GLY A 312 36.08 -21.64 -0.42
N SER A 313 36.21 -22.19 -1.63
CA SER A 313 37.01 -21.59 -2.71
C SER A 313 36.34 -20.34 -3.30
N ASP A 314 35.09 -20.07 -2.92
CA ASP A 314 34.20 -19.00 -3.38
C ASP A 314 33.87 -17.99 -2.25
N SER A 315 34.76 -17.85 -1.26
CA SER A 315 34.69 -16.79 -0.25
C SER A 315 34.60 -15.40 -0.90
N ASN A 316 33.85 -14.49 -0.28
CA ASN A 316 33.59 -13.15 -0.81
C ASN A 316 34.37 -12.03 -0.10
N GLU A 317 35.50 -12.32 0.56
CA GLU A 317 36.32 -11.33 1.26
C GLU A 317 36.75 -10.16 0.34
N VAL A 318 37.29 -10.46 -0.85
CA VAL A 318 37.71 -9.45 -1.84
C VAL A 318 36.54 -8.56 -2.28
N PHE A 319 35.36 -9.16 -2.44
CA PHE A 319 34.15 -8.44 -2.77
C PHE A 319 33.73 -7.48 -1.64
N LEU A 320 33.75 -7.95 -0.40
CA LEU A 320 33.42 -7.14 0.78
C LEU A 320 34.38 -5.96 0.95
N GLU A 321 35.68 -6.12 0.67
CA GLU A 321 36.64 -5.01 0.66
C GLU A 321 36.27 -3.94 -0.38
N GLY A 322 35.98 -4.37 -1.62
CA GLY A 322 35.56 -3.46 -2.69
C GLY A 322 34.26 -2.73 -2.36
N LEU A 323 33.29 -3.45 -1.79
CA LEU A 323 32.02 -2.91 -1.33
C LEU A 323 32.20 -1.88 -0.20
N GLN A 324 33.07 -2.15 0.78
CA GLN A 324 33.36 -1.20 1.86
C GLN A 324 33.98 0.11 1.33
N VAL A 325 34.86 0.03 0.32
CA VAL A 325 35.44 1.21 -0.34
C VAL A 325 34.34 2.05 -1.00
N LEU A 326 33.40 1.42 -1.70
CA LEU A 326 32.25 2.10 -2.30
C LEU A 326 31.37 2.77 -1.22
N LEU A 327 31.02 2.04 -0.18
CA LEU A 327 30.12 2.52 0.89
C LEU A 327 30.72 3.69 1.66
N LYS A 328 32.04 3.69 1.89
CA LYS A 328 32.76 4.82 2.48
C LYS A 328 32.64 6.09 1.63
N LYS A 329 32.66 5.97 0.30
CA LYS A 329 32.45 7.11 -0.62
C LYS A 329 30.98 7.56 -0.64
N ALA A 330 30.05 6.61 -0.60
CA ALA A 330 28.62 6.88 -0.63
C ALA A 330 28.04 7.35 0.71
N ASN A 331 28.79 7.22 1.82
CA ASN A 331 28.33 7.48 3.19
C ASN A 331 27.03 6.73 3.52
N CYS A 332 27.00 5.44 3.20
CA CYS A 332 25.83 4.57 3.40
C CYS A 332 26.13 3.52 4.47
N LYS A 333 25.14 3.21 5.32
CA LYS A 333 25.26 2.17 6.35
C LYS A 333 25.44 0.80 5.68
N LEU A 334 26.27 -0.05 6.28
CA LEU A 334 26.42 -1.47 5.92
C LEU A 334 25.84 -2.36 7.01
N THR A 335 25.06 -3.35 6.61
CA THR A 335 24.61 -4.45 7.47
C THR A 335 25.05 -5.76 6.84
N VAL A 336 25.87 -6.52 7.58
CA VAL A 336 26.41 -7.80 7.11
C VAL A 336 25.64 -8.94 7.79
N CYS A 337 25.00 -9.80 6.99
CA CYS A 337 24.44 -11.06 7.43
C CYS A 337 25.57 -12.09 7.53
N SER A 338 25.74 -12.71 8.70
CA SER A 338 26.81 -13.71 8.87
C SER A 338 26.55 -14.97 8.05
N GLU A 339 27.59 -15.77 7.77
CA GLU A 339 27.44 -17.02 7.03
C GLU A 339 26.52 -18.02 7.77
N VAL A 340 26.53 -18.02 9.11
CA VAL A 340 25.66 -18.87 9.93
C VAL A 340 24.18 -18.51 9.75
N GLU A 341 23.88 -17.22 9.66
CA GLU A 341 22.52 -16.72 9.48
C GLU A 341 22.02 -16.96 8.06
N SER A 342 22.87 -16.73 7.06
CA SER A 342 22.55 -16.95 5.65
C SER A 342 22.59 -18.43 5.24
N ARG A 343 23.23 -19.30 6.02
CA ARG A 343 23.49 -20.70 5.66
C ARG A 343 24.23 -20.80 4.32
N SER A 344 25.22 -19.94 4.15
CA SER A 344 26.02 -19.76 2.93
C SER A 344 25.22 -19.33 1.69
N ASP A 345 24.00 -18.82 1.87
CA ASP A 345 23.19 -18.23 0.81
C ASP A 345 23.56 -16.76 0.61
N ARG A 346 24.32 -16.47 -0.45
CA ARG A 346 24.88 -15.15 -0.74
C ARG A 346 23.91 -14.17 -1.43
N TRP A 347 22.74 -14.65 -1.85
CA TRP A 347 21.84 -13.92 -2.76
C TRP A 347 20.77 -13.15 -1.99
N ILE A 348 21.20 -12.11 -1.26
CA ILE A 348 20.28 -11.32 -0.43
C ILE A 348 19.29 -10.48 -1.24
N GLN A 349 19.61 -10.17 -2.51
CA GLN A 349 18.68 -9.55 -3.46
C GLN A 349 17.50 -10.47 -3.81
N ASP A 350 17.76 -11.78 -3.86
CA ASP A 350 16.76 -12.74 -4.32
C ASP A 350 15.68 -13.04 -3.28
N GLU A 351 16.01 -12.92 -2.00
CA GLU A 351 15.09 -13.27 -0.92
C GLU A 351 14.22 -12.07 -0.53
N LEU A 352 14.75 -10.85 -0.61
CA LEU A 352 14.14 -9.67 0.02
C LEU A 352 13.91 -8.54 -0.98
N GLU A 353 12.82 -7.80 -0.78
CA GLU A 353 12.60 -6.52 -1.46
C GLU A 353 12.18 -5.47 -0.42
N PHE A 354 12.88 -4.34 -0.39
CA PHE A 354 12.60 -3.28 0.58
C PHE A 354 11.57 -2.30 0.03
N GLY A 355 10.38 -2.31 0.63
CA GLY A 355 9.37 -1.29 0.42
C GLY A 355 9.08 -0.48 1.67
N TYR A 356 7.99 0.28 1.63
CA TYR A 356 7.47 1.02 2.77
C TYR A 356 5.94 1.11 2.71
N VAL A 357 5.36 1.44 3.86
CA VAL A 357 3.96 1.86 3.99
C VAL A 357 3.91 3.26 4.59
N GLU A 358 2.86 4.00 4.26
CA GLU A 358 2.72 5.37 4.71
C GLU A 358 1.26 5.74 4.99
N ALA A 359 1.04 6.38 6.12
CA ALA A 359 -0.18 7.08 6.48
C ALA A 359 0.17 8.52 6.90
N PRO A 360 -0.82 9.42 7.00
CA PRO A 360 -0.58 10.80 7.42
C PRO A 360 0.12 10.98 8.77
N HIS A 361 -0.03 9.99 9.66
CA HIS A 361 0.51 10.02 11.03
C HIS A 361 1.82 9.23 11.19
N LYS A 362 2.16 8.32 10.26
CA LYS A 362 3.27 7.38 10.43
C LYS A 362 3.77 6.82 9.10
N THR A 363 5.06 6.51 9.03
CA THR A 363 5.72 5.88 7.89
C THR A 363 6.80 4.93 8.41
N PHE A 364 6.84 3.70 7.90
CA PHE A 364 7.91 2.76 8.20
C PHE A 364 8.22 1.82 7.01
N PRO A 365 9.46 1.34 6.88
CA PRO A 365 9.84 0.35 5.88
C PRO A 365 9.16 -1.01 6.15
N VAL A 366 8.85 -1.73 5.07
CA VAL A 366 8.28 -3.08 5.12
C VAL A 366 9.06 -3.96 4.15
N VAL A 367 9.69 -5.02 4.66
CA VAL A 367 10.35 -6.01 3.81
C VAL A 367 9.30 -6.95 3.22
N PHE A 368 9.30 -7.08 1.90
CA PHE A 368 8.60 -8.16 1.22
C PHE A 368 9.55 -9.34 1.09
N ASP A 369 9.17 -10.47 1.66
CA ASP A 369 9.93 -11.71 1.72
C ASP A 369 9.46 -12.66 0.61
N SER A 370 10.39 -13.09 -0.23
CA SER A 370 10.15 -13.91 -1.40
C SER A 370 9.79 -15.34 -1.00
N PRO A 371 8.90 -16.04 -1.76
CA PRO A 371 8.68 -17.46 -1.55
C PRO A 371 9.87 -18.35 -1.95
N ARG A 372 11.01 -17.76 -2.36
CA ARG A 372 12.28 -18.45 -2.69
C ARG A 372 12.72 -19.43 -1.61
N ASN A 373 12.61 -19.06 -0.34
CA ASN A 373 12.71 -19.94 0.82
C ASN A 373 13.97 -20.85 0.87
N ARG A 374 15.16 -20.32 0.54
CA ARG A 374 16.43 -21.07 0.65
C ARG A 374 17.15 -20.81 1.99
N GLY A 375 18.42 -20.43 1.97
CA GLY A 375 19.22 -20.24 3.20
C GLY A 375 18.77 -19.02 3.99
N LEU A 376 18.35 -17.97 3.29
CA LEU A 376 17.89 -16.70 3.85
C LEU A 376 16.42 -16.64 4.30
N LYS A 377 15.65 -17.72 4.15
CA LYS A 377 14.20 -17.76 4.42
C LYS A 377 13.73 -17.21 5.77
N ASP A 378 14.58 -17.28 6.79
CA ASP A 378 14.25 -16.84 8.14
C ASP A 378 14.81 -15.43 8.43
N PHE A 379 15.63 -14.86 7.53
CA PHE A 379 16.45 -13.69 7.79
C PHE A 379 15.59 -12.45 7.98
N ALA A 380 14.66 -12.16 7.07
CA ALA A 380 13.75 -11.03 7.22
C ALA A 380 12.95 -11.13 8.52
N PHE A 381 12.28 -12.26 8.75
CA PHE A 381 11.43 -12.45 9.93
C PHE A 381 12.19 -12.42 11.26
N LYS A 382 13.43 -12.94 11.32
CA LYS A 382 14.20 -13.02 12.58
C LYS A 382 15.09 -11.81 12.83
N LYS A 383 15.60 -11.16 11.79
CA LYS A 383 16.67 -10.15 11.88
C LYS A 383 16.25 -8.75 11.43
N ILE A 384 15.28 -8.65 10.52
CA ILE A 384 14.80 -7.36 10.01
C ILE A 384 13.52 -6.92 10.71
N LEU A 385 12.54 -7.81 10.87
CA LEU A 385 11.30 -7.52 11.60
C LEU A 385 11.59 -7.01 13.00
N GLY A 386 11.10 -5.83 13.31
CA GLY A 386 11.35 -5.14 14.57
C GLY A 386 10.55 -3.85 14.67
N PRO A 387 10.85 -3.02 15.68
CA PRO A 387 10.19 -1.73 15.85
C PRO A 387 10.37 -0.86 14.60
N ASP A 388 9.27 -0.29 14.07
CA ASP A 388 9.25 0.51 12.85
C ASP A 388 9.87 -0.21 11.63
N PHE A 389 9.77 -1.54 11.57
CA PHE A 389 10.19 -2.32 10.41
C PHE A 389 9.27 -3.52 10.19
N GLY A 390 8.37 -3.36 9.22
CA GLY A 390 7.34 -4.35 8.91
C GLY A 390 7.83 -5.52 8.07
N TYR A 391 7.01 -6.57 8.06
CA TYR A 391 7.23 -7.80 7.29
C TYR A 391 5.98 -8.18 6.50
N VAL A 392 6.15 -8.65 5.26
CA VAL A 392 5.07 -9.24 4.47
C VAL A 392 5.63 -10.36 3.60
N THR A 393 4.85 -11.41 3.36
CA THR A 393 5.21 -12.52 2.45
C THR A 393 3.97 -13.03 1.70
N ARG A 394 4.19 -13.76 0.60
CA ARG A 394 3.15 -14.45 -0.15
C ARG A 394 3.64 -15.84 -0.56
N GLU A 395 3.09 -16.85 0.08
CA GLU A 395 3.43 -18.25 -0.17
C GLU A 395 2.50 -18.87 -1.22
N PRO A 396 3.03 -19.35 -2.36
CA PRO A 396 2.20 -20.03 -3.36
C PRO A 396 1.76 -21.42 -2.84
N PRO A 397 0.53 -21.88 -3.18
CA PRO A 397 0.12 -23.21 -2.82
C PRO A 397 0.95 -24.27 -3.59
N GLY A 398 1.62 -25.16 -2.85
CA GLY A 398 2.41 -26.25 -3.42
C GLY A 398 3.84 -25.87 -3.82
N ARG A 399 4.54 -26.73 -4.58
CA ARG A 399 5.97 -26.59 -4.92
C ARG A 399 6.24 -25.78 -6.20
N GLY A 400 5.45 -24.73 -6.45
CA GLY A 400 5.47 -23.98 -7.72
C GLY A 400 6.51 -22.87 -7.84
N VAL A 401 7.45 -22.73 -6.89
CA VAL A 401 8.44 -21.65 -6.87
C VAL A 401 9.52 -21.90 -7.92
N THR A 402 9.79 -20.91 -8.76
CA THR A 402 10.81 -20.94 -9.82
C THR A 402 11.88 -19.88 -9.58
N SER A 403 12.91 -19.86 -10.42
CA SER A 403 13.92 -18.78 -10.39
C SER A 403 13.31 -17.38 -10.54
N LEU A 404 12.18 -17.25 -11.27
CA LEU A 404 11.51 -15.97 -11.49
C LEU A 404 10.73 -15.46 -10.26
N ASP A 405 10.64 -16.24 -9.18
CA ASP A 405 10.09 -15.79 -7.90
C ASP A 405 11.13 -15.10 -7.01
N SER A 406 12.42 -15.21 -7.34
CA SER A 406 13.48 -14.46 -6.67
C SER A 406 13.38 -12.97 -6.98
N PHE A 407 13.67 -12.11 -6.02
CA PHE A 407 13.45 -10.67 -6.13
C PHE A 407 14.55 -9.88 -6.87
N GLY A 408 15.62 -10.53 -7.36
CA GLY A 408 16.36 -10.01 -8.53
C GLY A 408 15.47 -9.85 -9.77
N ASN A 409 14.36 -10.61 -9.85
CA ASN A 409 13.34 -10.52 -10.89
C ASN A 409 12.21 -9.51 -10.61
N LEU A 410 12.35 -8.69 -9.55
CA LEU A 410 11.37 -7.68 -9.13
C LEU A 410 12.09 -6.33 -8.96
N ASP A 411 11.86 -5.39 -9.87
CA ASP A 411 12.44 -4.05 -9.81
C ASP A 411 11.33 -2.99 -9.96
N VAL A 412 11.66 -1.71 -9.87
CA VAL A 412 10.73 -0.61 -10.08
C VAL A 412 11.41 0.55 -10.80
N SER A 413 10.71 1.13 -11.77
CA SER A 413 11.20 2.31 -12.48
C SER A 413 11.23 3.55 -11.58
N PRO A 414 12.03 4.57 -11.93
CA PRO A 414 11.85 5.91 -11.41
C PRO A 414 10.46 6.48 -11.77
N PRO A 415 10.04 7.60 -11.17
CA PRO A 415 8.81 8.30 -11.56
C PRO A 415 8.81 8.66 -13.05
N VAL A 416 7.68 8.39 -13.73
CA VAL A 416 7.55 8.61 -15.18
C VAL A 416 6.17 9.16 -15.54
N THR A 417 6.09 9.82 -16.69
CA THR A 417 4.83 10.22 -17.32
C THR A 417 4.73 9.56 -18.69
N VAL A 418 3.64 8.85 -18.93
CA VAL A 418 3.42 8.01 -20.11
C VAL A 418 2.14 8.46 -20.79
N ARG A 419 2.26 9.04 -21.99
CA ARG A 419 1.11 9.50 -22.79
C ARG A 419 0.10 10.36 -21.99
N GLY A 420 0.61 11.23 -21.13
CA GLY A 420 -0.19 12.12 -20.28
C GLY A 420 -0.64 11.53 -18.93
N LYS A 421 -0.42 10.23 -18.68
CA LYS A 421 -0.64 9.62 -17.35
C LYS A 421 0.63 9.66 -16.52
N GLU A 422 0.55 10.21 -15.32
CA GLU A 422 1.67 10.26 -14.38
C GLU A 422 1.71 9.01 -13.50
N TYR A 423 2.92 8.47 -13.30
CA TYR A 423 3.26 7.41 -12.36
C TYR A 423 4.30 7.98 -11.39
N PRO A 424 3.87 8.78 -10.39
CA PRO A 424 4.78 9.56 -9.54
C PRO A 424 5.59 8.69 -8.57
N LEU A 425 5.23 7.41 -8.44
CA LEU A 425 5.95 6.40 -7.64
C LEU A 425 6.68 5.38 -8.54
N GLY A 426 6.74 5.63 -9.84
CA GLY A 426 7.28 4.70 -10.82
C GLY A 426 6.35 3.53 -11.15
N ARG A 427 6.88 2.56 -11.90
CA ARG A 427 6.17 1.33 -12.28
C ARG A 427 7.01 0.10 -11.96
N ILE A 428 6.41 -0.88 -11.29
CA ILE A 428 7.05 -2.15 -10.98
C ILE A 428 7.36 -2.90 -12.28
N LEU A 429 8.52 -3.56 -12.34
CA LEU A 429 9.00 -4.37 -13.45
C LEU A 429 9.18 -5.81 -12.96
N ILE A 430 8.53 -6.77 -13.62
CA ILE A 430 8.58 -8.20 -13.25
C ILE A 430 8.99 -9.00 -14.46
N GLY A 431 10.05 -9.81 -14.37
CA GLY A 431 10.43 -10.65 -15.48
C GLY A 431 9.48 -11.84 -15.70
N SER A 432 9.24 -12.18 -16.96
CA SER A 432 8.21 -13.11 -17.43
C SER A 432 8.60 -13.71 -18.79
N PRO A 433 7.88 -14.74 -19.27
CA PRO A 433 8.04 -15.22 -20.64
C PRO A 433 7.34 -14.27 -21.61
N LEU A 434 7.63 -14.42 -22.91
CA LEU A 434 6.87 -13.70 -23.95
C LEU A 434 5.37 -13.98 -23.81
N PRO A 435 4.48 -13.02 -24.16
CA PRO A 435 3.03 -13.15 -23.90
C PRO A 435 2.37 -14.40 -24.47
N TRP A 436 2.86 -14.90 -25.61
CA TRP A 436 2.36 -16.10 -26.28
C TRP A 436 3.15 -17.37 -25.96
N ALA A 437 4.25 -17.26 -25.22
CA ALA A 437 5.16 -18.37 -24.95
C ALA A 437 4.88 -18.99 -23.58
N SER A 438 4.96 -20.32 -23.52
CA SER A 438 5.09 -21.04 -22.26
C SER A 438 6.49 -20.84 -21.70
N GLY A 439 6.61 -20.73 -20.38
CA GLY A 439 7.89 -20.57 -19.70
C GLY A 439 7.69 -20.41 -18.20
N ARG A 440 8.79 -20.25 -17.46
CA ARG A 440 8.71 -19.85 -16.05
C ARG A 440 8.05 -18.48 -15.97
N ARG A 441 7.34 -18.23 -14.87
CA ARG A 441 6.72 -16.95 -14.56
C ARG A 441 6.68 -16.82 -13.04
N MET A 442 6.86 -15.61 -12.53
CA MET A 442 6.65 -15.33 -11.11
C MET A 442 5.27 -15.86 -10.68
N SER A 443 5.22 -16.46 -9.50
CA SER A 443 4.02 -17.08 -8.95
C SER A 443 2.84 -16.13 -8.95
N LYS A 444 1.65 -16.69 -9.18
CA LYS A 444 0.42 -15.89 -9.30
C LYS A 444 0.18 -15.08 -8.03
N VAL A 445 0.42 -15.65 -6.85
CA VAL A 445 0.17 -15.00 -5.55
C VAL A 445 1.02 -13.74 -5.35
N VAL A 446 2.28 -13.76 -5.79
CA VAL A 446 3.17 -12.59 -5.71
C VAL A 446 2.73 -11.52 -6.72
N ARG A 447 2.46 -11.92 -7.97
CA ARG A 447 1.98 -10.98 -9.00
C ARG A 447 0.65 -10.33 -8.60
N ASP A 448 -0.30 -11.12 -8.15
CA ASP A 448 -1.61 -10.70 -7.67
C ASP A 448 -1.48 -9.64 -6.56
N PHE A 449 -0.62 -9.90 -5.57
CA PHE A 449 -0.31 -8.94 -4.51
C PHE A 449 0.24 -7.62 -5.08
N LEU A 450 1.23 -7.68 -5.97
CA LEU A 450 1.84 -6.47 -6.56
C LEU A 450 0.82 -5.66 -7.39
N TYR A 451 -0.04 -6.32 -8.18
CA TYR A 451 -1.11 -5.64 -8.93
C TYR A 451 -2.18 -5.04 -8.00
N ALA A 452 -2.48 -5.68 -6.87
CA ALA A 452 -3.48 -5.20 -5.92
C ALA A 452 -3.08 -3.89 -5.22
N GLN A 453 -1.78 -3.57 -5.18
CA GLN A 453 -1.27 -2.31 -4.59
C GLN A 453 -1.66 -1.07 -5.40
N LYS A 454 -1.92 -1.23 -6.72
CA LYS A 454 -2.35 -0.21 -7.70
C LYS A 454 -1.37 0.94 -7.98
N VAL A 455 -0.67 1.45 -6.98
CA VAL A 455 0.04 2.74 -7.04
C VAL A 455 1.34 2.73 -7.84
N GLN A 456 1.89 1.55 -8.16
CA GLN A 456 3.05 1.36 -9.04
C GLN A 456 2.76 0.43 -10.23
N ALA A 457 1.48 0.20 -10.56
CA ALA A 457 0.97 -0.47 -11.77
C ALA A 457 2.00 -1.33 -12.57
N PRO A 458 2.24 -2.60 -12.15
CA PRO A 458 3.31 -3.44 -12.68
C PRO A 458 3.31 -3.60 -14.22
N VAL A 459 4.51 -3.86 -14.77
CA VAL A 459 4.79 -4.20 -16.16
C VAL A 459 5.56 -5.52 -16.18
N GLU A 460 5.11 -6.49 -16.97
CA GLU A 460 5.84 -7.74 -17.17
C GLU A 460 6.84 -7.61 -18.33
N VAL A 461 8.12 -7.87 -18.07
CA VAL A 461 9.26 -7.71 -18.99
C VAL A 461 9.78 -9.10 -19.40
N TYR A 462 10.34 -9.28 -20.60
CA TYR A 462 10.81 -10.58 -21.05
C TYR A 462 12.18 -10.95 -20.47
N SER A 463 12.21 -11.79 -19.44
CA SER A 463 13.46 -12.26 -18.80
C SER A 463 13.72 -13.76 -19.01
N GLU A 464 12.73 -14.54 -19.46
CA GLU A 464 12.83 -16.01 -19.55
C GLU A 464 13.89 -16.53 -20.54
N TRP A 465 14.48 -15.65 -21.36
CA TRP A 465 15.63 -15.94 -22.21
C TRP A 465 16.95 -16.09 -21.43
N LEU A 466 17.01 -15.65 -20.17
CA LEU A 466 18.16 -15.83 -19.28
C LEU A 466 18.03 -17.10 -18.43
N SER A 467 19.15 -17.77 -18.15
CA SER A 467 19.14 -19.00 -17.37
C SER A 467 18.63 -18.78 -15.95
N VAL A 468 19.09 -17.71 -15.30
CA VAL A 468 18.56 -17.28 -14.00
C VAL A 468 17.19 -16.63 -14.21
N GLY A 469 17.07 -15.70 -15.17
CA GLY A 469 15.76 -15.24 -15.65
C GLY A 469 15.28 -13.99 -14.93
N HIS A 470 16.19 -13.15 -14.47
CA HIS A 470 15.91 -11.95 -13.69
C HIS A 470 16.01 -10.69 -14.56
N VAL A 471 15.38 -9.60 -14.12
CA VAL A 471 15.40 -8.33 -14.85
C VAL A 471 16.69 -7.56 -14.60
N ASP A 472 17.25 -7.66 -13.40
CA ASP A 472 18.48 -6.98 -12.98
C ASP A 472 19.73 -7.44 -13.75
N GLU A 473 19.65 -8.59 -14.44
CA GLU A 473 20.68 -9.10 -15.35
C GLU A 473 20.82 -8.27 -16.64
N PHE A 474 19.80 -7.51 -17.07
CA PHE A 474 19.90 -6.77 -18.34
C PHE A 474 19.41 -5.33 -18.28
N LEU A 475 18.86 -4.89 -17.15
CA LEU A 475 18.46 -3.50 -16.95
C LEU A 475 18.81 -2.99 -15.56
N THR A 476 19.10 -1.69 -15.45
CA THR A 476 19.10 -0.94 -14.19
C THR A 476 18.81 0.54 -14.44
N PHE A 477 18.55 1.30 -13.38
CA PHE A 477 18.35 2.75 -13.45
C PHE A 477 19.40 3.50 -12.63
N VAL A 478 19.94 4.57 -13.20
CA VAL A 478 20.87 5.47 -12.50
C VAL A 478 20.32 6.89 -12.47
N PRO A 479 20.47 7.62 -11.34
CA PRO A 479 20.01 9.00 -11.25
C PRO A 479 20.91 9.93 -12.07
N THR A 480 20.33 10.98 -12.65
CA THR A 480 21.05 12.03 -13.40
C THR A 480 20.46 13.39 -13.07
N TYR A 481 21.20 14.47 -13.33
CA TYR A 481 20.72 15.84 -13.06
C TYR A 481 19.97 16.47 -14.24
N ASP A 482 19.88 15.78 -15.37
CA ASP A 482 19.29 16.29 -16.60
C ASP A 482 18.02 15.50 -16.98
N ARG A 483 17.31 16.01 -18.00
CA ARG A 483 16.12 15.37 -18.60
C ARG A 483 15.09 14.92 -17.54
N LYS A 484 14.81 13.61 -17.49
CA LYS A 484 13.84 12.98 -16.59
C LYS A 484 14.42 12.68 -15.20
N GLY A 485 15.66 13.09 -14.93
CA GLY A 485 16.34 12.82 -13.66
C GLY A 485 16.96 11.42 -13.56
N PHE A 486 16.96 10.64 -14.64
CA PHE A 486 17.55 9.29 -14.67
C PHE A 486 17.98 8.85 -16.09
N ARG A 487 18.68 7.72 -16.15
CA ARG A 487 18.90 6.92 -17.36
C ARG A 487 18.56 5.46 -17.08
N LEU A 488 17.97 4.80 -18.07
CA LEU A 488 17.87 3.34 -18.16
C LEU A 488 19.18 2.83 -18.75
N LEU A 489 19.86 1.94 -18.05
CA LEU A 489 21.01 1.21 -18.57
C LEU A 489 20.52 -0.14 -19.07
N LEU A 490 20.90 -0.52 -20.29
CA LEU A 490 20.60 -1.83 -20.86
C LEU A 490 21.88 -2.56 -21.24
N ALA A 491 21.92 -3.87 -20.99
CA ALA A 491 22.99 -4.72 -21.49
C ALA A 491 22.96 -4.69 -23.03
N SER A 492 24.13 -4.67 -23.68
CA SER A 492 24.18 -4.55 -25.14
C SER A 492 25.34 -5.34 -25.76
N PRO A 493 25.04 -6.55 -26.28
CA PRO A 493 25.97 -7.29 -27.12
C PRO A 493 26.45 -6.49 -28.33
N ASN A 494 25.56 -5.74 -28.99
CA ASN A 494 25.95 -4.92 -30.13
C ASN A 494 26.98 -3.84 -29.75
N ALA A 495 26.82 -3.19 -28.59
CA ALA A 495 27.79 -2.21 -28.11
C ALA A 495 29.15 -2.86 -27.81
N CYS A 496 29.16 -4.08 -27.26
CA CYS A 496 30.39 -4.82 -26.97
C CYS A 496 31.12 -5.25 -28.26
N TYR A 497 30.42 -5.87 -29.21
CA TYR A 497 30.99 -6.22 -30.52
C TYR A 497 31.50 -4.99 -31.28
N LYS A 498 30.82 -3.84 -31.18
CA LYS A 498 31.28 -2.58 -31.77
C LYS A 498 32.59 -2.13 -31.14
N LEU A 499 32.68 -2.11 -29.80
CA LEU A 499 33.91 -1.77 -29.08
C LEU A 499 35.07 -2.69 -29.46
N PHE A 500 34.84 -4.00 -29.49
CA PHE A 500 35.88 -4.97 -29.83
C PHE A 500 36.37 -4.82 -31.28
N LYS A 501 35.48 -4.55 -32.24
CA LYS A 501 35.88 -4.21 -33.62
C LYS A 501 36.67 -2.90 -33.71
N GLU A 502 36.30 -1.89 -32.92
CA GLU A 502 37.07 -0.65 -32.83
C GLU A 502 38.49 -0.91 -32.31
N LYS A 503 38.64 -1.72 -31.26
CA LYS A 503 39.95 -2.08 -30.68
C LYS A 503 40.77 -2.97 -31.61
N GLN A 504 40.15 -3.93 -32.31
CA GLN A 504 40.80 -4.74 -33.34
C GLN A 504 41.41 -3.85 -34.44
N ARG A 505 40.64 -2.89 -34.96
CA ARG A 505 41.11 -1.93 -35.99
C ARG A 505 42.25 -1.02 -35.50
N GLN A 506 42.36 -0.81 -34.19
CA GLN A 506 43.44 -0.07 -33.55
C GLN A 506 44.71 -0.93 -33.36
N GLY A 507 44.70 -2.20 -33.79
CA GLY A 507 45.83 -3.13 -33.65
C GLY A 507 45.86 -3.90 -32.35
N HIS A 508 44.74 -3.96 -31.62
CA HIS A 508 44.64 -4.64 -30.32
C HIS A 508 43.85 -5.96 -30.37
N GLY A 509 43.78 -6.63 -31.53
CA GLY A 509 43.04 -7.89 -31.71
C GLY A 509 43.52 -9.03 -30.79
N GLU A 510 44.83 -9.09 -30.51
CA GLU A 510 45.43 -10.08 -29.60
C GLU A 510 45.23 -9.78 -28.11
N ALA A 511 44.57 -8.66 -27.74
CA ALA A 511 44.33 -8.34 -26.34
C ALA A 511 43.33 -9.34 -25.73
N THR A 512 43.69 -9.94 -24.59
CA THR A 512 42.93 -11.02 -23.95
C THR A 512 42.15 -10.57 -22.71
N GLN A 513 41.00 -11.21 -22.47
CA GLN A 513 40.20 -11.07 -21.25
C GLN A 513 40.74 -11.91 -20.08
N LEU A 514 40.16 -11.71 -18.88
CA LEU A 514 40.42 -12.46 -17.64
C LEU A 514 41.88 -12.40 -17.15
N ILE A 515 42.61 -11.35 -17.52
CA ILE A 515 44.00 -11.13 -17.07
C ILE A 515 44.02 -10.90 -15.55
N GLY A 516 44.66 -11.82 -14.82
CA GLY A 516 44.79 -11.77 -13.36
C GLY A 516 44.01 -12.89 -12.65
N LEU A 517 43.10 -13.55 -13.35
CA LEU A 517 42.34 -14.69 -12.83
C LEU A 517 43.09 -15.99 -13.13
N LYS A 518 43.21 -16.88 -12.14
CA LYS A 518 43.88 -18.19 -12.28
C LYS A 518 42.89 -19.24 -12.77
N GLY A 519 43.33 -20.12 -13.68
CA GLY A 519 42.54 -21.26 -14.13
C GLY A 519 41.41 -20.94 -15.12
N THR A 520 41.36 -19.71 -15.64
CA THR A 520 40.37 -19.29 -16.64
C THR A 520 40.96 -19.30 -18.06
N GLU A 521 40.15 -19.73 -19.02
CA GLU A 521 40.49 -19.65 -20.44
C GLU A 521 40.51 -18.19 -20.89
N LYS A 522 41.57 -17.80 -21.60
CA LYS A 522 41.75 -16.43 -22.05
C LYS A 522 41.44 -16.37 -23.53
N LEU A 523 40.37 -15.65 -23.87
CA LEU A 523 40.02 -15.36 -25.26
C LEU A 523 40.54 -13.97 -25.66
N SER A 524 41.13 -13.87 -26.85
CA SER A 524 41.49 -12.61 -27.47
C SER A 524 40.28 -11.93 -28.12
N ILE A 525 40.41 -10.64 -28.45
CA ILE A 525 39.40 -9.94 -29.23
C ILE A 525 39.21 -10.63 -30.59
N ASP A 526 40.29 -11.08 -31.24
CA ASP A 526 40.23 -11.74 -32.54
C ASP A 526 39.48 -13.07 -32.47
N GLU A 527 39.71 -13.86 -31.41
CA GLU A 527 39.00 -15.12 -31.18
C GLU A 527 37.50 -14.89 -30.94
N ILE A 528 37.13 -13.92 -30.09
CA ILE A 528 35.72 -13.57 -29.81
C ILE A 528 35.01 -13.08 -31.09
N LEU A 529 35.70 -12.29 -31.91
CA LEU A 529 35.13 -11.75 -33.15
C LEU A 529 35.01 -12.80 -34.27
N ALA A 530 35.86 -13.84 -34.25
CA ALA A 530 35.85 -14.94 -35.20
C ALA A 530 34.85 -16.06 -34.84
N ASP A 531 34.44 -16.17 -33.57
CA ASP A 531 33.46 -17.15 -33.13
C ASP A 531 32.04 -16.82 -33.62
N GLU A 532 31.63 -17.48 -34.72
CA GLU A 532 30.28 -17.31 -35.28
C GLU A 532 29.17 -17.91 -34.39
N SER A 533 29.47 -18.88 -33.52
CA SER A 533 28.49 -19.42 -32.58
C SER A 533 28.16 -18.39 -31.52
N LEU A 534 29.18 -17.87 -30.83
CA LEU A 534 29.04 -16.83 -29.81
C LEU A 534 28.37 -15.57 -30.39
N LYS A 535 28.68 -15.22 -31.63
CA LYS A 535 28.04 -14.11 -32.33
C LYS A 535 26.55 -14.36 -32.59
N ASN A 536 26.14 -15.59 -32.88
CA ASN A 536 24.73 -15.93 -33.06
C ASN A 536 23.97 -15.93 -31.73
N ASP A 537 24.59 -16.43 -30.66
CA ASP A 537 24.09 -16.33 -29.29
C ASP A 537 23.80 -14.88 -28.91
N ASN A 538 24.77 -14.00 -29.16
CA ASN A 538 24.65 -12.59 -28.83
C ASN A 538 23.70 -11.81 -29.74
N LYS A 539 23.53 -12.21 -31.01
CA LYS A 539 22.43 -11.69 -31.86
C LYS A 539 21.06 -12.07 -31.27
N HIS A 540 20.93 -13.27 -30.71
CA HIS A 540 19.69 -13.67 -30.04
C HIS A 540 19.47 -12.86 -28.77
N ALA A 541 20.45 -12.80 -27.86
CA ALA A 541 20.37 -12.01 -26.63
C ALA A 541 20.03 -10.54 -26.91
N GLN A 542 20.70 -9.92 -27.90
CA GLN A 542 20.39 -8.55 -28.30
C GLN A 542 18.94 -8.38 -28.77
N ARG A 543 18.37 -9.34 -29.53
CA ARG A 543 16.96 -9.26 -29.94
C ARG A 543 16.00 -9.36 -28.77
N CYS A 544 16.33 -10.16 -27.75
CA CYS A 544 15.54 -10.25 -26.53
C CYS A 544 15.58 -8.92 -25.76
N ILE A 545 16.75 -8.29 -25.68
CA ILE A 545 16.92 -6.97 -25.06
C ILE A 545 16.24 -5.88 -25.87
N ASP A 546 16.31 -5.92 -27.21
CA ASP A 546 15.67 -4.96 -28.11
C ASP A 546 14.14 -5.02 -28.00
N TRP A 547 13.56 -6.22 -27.81
CA TRP A 547 12.16 -6.33 -27.41
C TRP A 547 11.97 -5.47 -26.17
N ASN A 548 12.60 -5.85 -25.05
CA ASN A 548 12.40 -5.14 -23.77
C ASN A 548 12.66 -3.64 -23.86
N ARG A 549 13.62 -3.19 -24.67
CA ARG A 549 13.86 -1.77 -24.94
C ARG A 549 12.59 -1.09 -25.47
N ASP A 550 11.95 -1.68 -26.47
CA ASP A 550 10.70 -1.15 -27.03
C ASP A 550 9.53 -1.25 -26.03
N LEU A 551 9.45 -2.31 -25.22
CA LEU A 551 8.48 -2.39 -24.12
C LEU A 551 8.65 -1.21 -23.16
N LEU A 552 9.85 -1.02 -22.65
CA LEU A 552 10.17 -0.05 -21.62
C LEU A 552 9.99 1.36 -22.16
N LYS A 553 10.33 1.61 -23.43
CA LYS A 553 10.02 2.88 -24.10
C LYS A 553 8.51 3.14 -24.15
N GLN A 554 7.71 2.13 -24.49
CA GLN A 554 6.27 2.26 -24.52
C GLN A 554 5.67 2.48 -23.12
N GLU A 555 6.02 1.63 -22.17
CA GLU A 555 5.36 1.52 -20.87
C GLU A 555 5.89 2.52 -19.83
N LEU A 556 7.10 3.07 -20.04
CA LEU A 556 7.71 4.10 -19.21
C LEU A 556 7.87 5.45 -19.95
N GLY A 557 7.37 5.54 -21.18
CA GLY A 557 7.38 6.76 -21.99
C GLY A 557 8.79 7.24 -22.34
N LEU A 558 9.76 6.34 -22.46
CA LEU A 558 11.18 6.67 -22.69
C LEU A 558 11.45 6.94 -24.17
N SER A 559 12.48 7.76 -24.41
CA SER A 559 13.12 7.97 -25.70
C SER A 559 14.51 7.35 -25.72
N GLU A 560 15.14 7.22 -26.89
CA GLU A 560 16.54 6.75 -26.99
C GLU A 560 17.52 7.61 -26.20
N GLN A 561 17.17 8.87 -25.95
CA GLN A 561 17.95 9.77 -25.12
C GLN A 561 17.96 9.36 -23.63
N ASP A 562 16.97 8.60 -23.19
CA ASP A 562 16.86 8.15 -21.81
C ASP A 562 17.59 6.82 -21.57
N ILE A 563 18.15 6.21 -22.63
CA ILE A 563 18.74 4.85 -22.61
C ILE A 563 20.24 4.92 -22.90
N ILE A 564 21.03 4.15 -22.14
CA ILE A 564 22.46 3.96 -22.36
C ILE A 564 22.75 2.47 -22.48
N ASP A 565 23.39 2.10 -23.58
CA ASP A 565 23.82 0.74 -23.86
C ASP A 565 25.18 0.43 -23.19
N ILE A 566 25.18 -0.51 -22.26
CA ILE A 566 26.37 -0.99 -21.55
C ILE A 566 26.91 -2.23 -22.29
N PRO A 567 28.20 -2.25 -22.70
CA PRO A 567 28.74 -3.35 -23.47
C PRO A 567 28.79 -4.64 -22.63
N GLN A 568 27.98 -5.63 -22.99
CA GLN A 568 27.83 -6.89 -22.26
C GLN A 568 27.76 -8.05 -23.27
N LEU A 569 28.37 -9.20 -22.98
CA LEU A 569 28.24 -10.41 -23.81
C LEU A 569 27.62 -11.55 -23.01
N PHE A 570 26.92 -12.42 -23.74
CA PHE A 570 26.28 -13.61 -23.22
C PHE A 570 26.73 -14.85 -23.98
N ILE A 571 26.51 -16.02 -23.39
CA ILE A 571 26.68 -17.34 -24.01
C ILE A 571 25.43 -18.18 -23.77
N LEU A 572 24.94 -18.87 -24.80
CA LEU A 572 23.75 -19.71 -24.64
C LEU A 572 24.13 -21.10 -24.11
N LYS A 573 23.46 -21.51 -23.03
CA LYS A 573 23.41 -22.91 -22.56
C LYS A 573 22.06 -23.51 -22.92
N GLY A 574 22.00 -24.15 -24.08
CA GLY A 574 20.75 -24.64 -24.65
C GLY A 574 19.92 -23.49 -25.21
N SER A 575 18.76 -23.19 -24.62
CA SER A 575 17.87 -22.12 -25.09
C SER A 575 17.91 -20.85 -24.24
N ARG A 576 18.79 -20.79 -23.23
CA ARG A 576 18.89 -19.66 -22.29
C ARG A 576 20.31 -19.14 -22.21
N ALA A 577 20.46 -17.87 -21.87
CA ALA A 577 21.72 -17.15 -21.84
C ALA A 577 22.27 -17.02 -20.42
N ASP A 578 23.59 -17.15 -20.29
CA ASP A 578 24.39 -16.73 -19.12
C ASP A 578 25.30 -15.57 -19.55
N ALA A 579 25.72 -14.73 -18.60
CA ALA A 579 26.73 -13.71 -18.87
C ALA A 579 28.09 -14.35 -19.20
N LEU A 580 28.76 -13.87 -20.26
CA LEU A 580 30.09 -14.38 -20.67
C LEU A 580 31.21 -13.87 -19.76
N PHE A 581 31.04 -12.66 -19.24
CA PHE A 581 31.89 -12.00 -18.24
C PHE A 581 30.97 -11.24 -17.26
N PRO A 582 31.45 -10.83 -16.07
CA PRO A 582 30.62 -10.20 -15.04
C PRO A 582 29.69 -9.12 -15.57
N ASP A 583 28.39 -9.23 -15.27
CA ASP A 583 27.37 -8.39 -15.91
C ASP A 583 27.38 -6.97 -15.35
N MET A 584 27.94 -6.05 -16.13
CA MET A 584 28.12 -4.68 -15.65
C MET A 584 26.81 -3.94 -15.39
N VAL A 585 25.66 -4.40 -15.88
CA VAL A 585 24.35 -3.78 -15.62
C VAL A 585 23.80 -4.19 -14.25
N ASN A 586 24.17 -5.36 -13.76
CA ASN A 586 23.84 -5.90 -12.44
C ASN A 586 24.67 -5.20 -11.33
N MET A 587 24.54 -3.88 -11.25
CA MET A 587 25.36 -3.00 -10.41
C MET A 587 24.61 -2.44 -9.19
N LEU A 588 25.36 -2.14 -8.13
CA LEU A 588 24.86 -1.46 -6.95
C LEU A 588 24.83 0.07 -7.14
N VAL A 589 23.64 0.67 -7.08
CA VAL A 589 23.44 2.12 -7.29
C VAL A 589 23.24 2.86 -5.96
N LEU A 590 24.23 3.63 -5.51
CA LEU A 590 24.18 4.43 -4.29
C LEU A 590 24.22 5.93 -4.61
N GLY A 591 23.09 6.44 -5.12
CA GLY A 591 23.02 7.80 -5.66
C GLY A 591 23.95 7.93 -6.86
N ARG A 592 24.96 8.81 -6.75
CA ARG A 592 25.97 8.97 -7.83
C ARG A 592 27.10 7.94 -7.79
N HIS A 593 27.20 7.12 -6.76
CA HIS A 593 28.28 6.15 -6.59
C HIS A 593 27.81 4.78 -7.07
N LEU A 594 28.48 4.22 -8.08
CA LEU A 594 28.12 2.95 -8.70
C LEU A 594 29.14 1.86 -8.32
N GLY A 595 28.65 0.75 -7.78
CA GLY A 595 29.40 -0.49 -7.58
C GLY A 595 29.15 -1.44 -8.74
N ILE A 596 30.02 -1.40 -9.73
CA ILE A 596 29.87 -2.12 -11.00
C ILE A 596 30.66 -3.42 -10.92
N PRO A 597 30.12 -4.58 -11.33
CA PRO A 597 30.89 -5.81 -11.47
C PRO A 597 32.12 -5.59 -12.35
N LYS A 598 33.29 -6.07 -11.92
CA LYS A 598 34.53 -5.87 -12.67
C LYS A 598 34.54 -6.83 -13.86
N PRO A 599 34.49 -6.35 -15.12
CA PRO A 599 34.27 -7.24 -16.27
C PRO A 599 35.51 -8.05 -16.69
N PHE A 600 36.69 -7.72 -16.17
CA PHE A 600 37.98 -8.32 -16.56
C PHE A 600 38.22 -8.39 -18.08
N GLY A 601 37.71 -7.41 -18.84
CA GLY A 601 37.83 -7.38 -20.29
C GLY A 601 39.25 -7.15 -20.83
N PRO A 602 39.41 -7.16 -22.16
CA PRO A 602 40.69 -7.01 -22.84
C PRO A 602 41.50 -5.79 -22.39
N ARG A 603 42.79 -5.99 -22.09
CA ARG A 603 43.69 -4.90 -21.67
C ARG A 603 44.33 -4.20 -22.86
N VAL A 604 44.02 -2.92 -23.02
CA VAL A 604 44.59 -2.02 -24.04
C VAL A 604 45.29 -0.87 -23.31
N GLY A 605 46.57 -0.63 -23.60
CA GLY A 605 47.33 0.42 -22.90
C GLY A 605 47.45 0.21 -21.39
N GLY A 606 47.35 -1.05 -20.92
CA GLY A 606 47.39 -1.40 -19.49
C GLY A 606 46.05 -1.32 -18.76
N GLN A 607 44.99 -0.82 -19.40
CA GLN A 607 43.66 -0.66 -18.80
C GLN A 607 42.62 -1.58 -19.45
N CYS A 608 41.57 -1.94 -18.72
CA CYS A 608 40.45 -2.70 -19.26
C CYS A 608 39.59 -1.80 -20.16
N CYS A 609 39.49 -2.14 -21.45
CA CYS A 609 38.75 -1.30 -22.39
C CYS A 609 37.23 -1.24 -22.14
N LEU A 610 36.65 -2.27 -21.49
CA LEU A 610 35.25 -2.26 -21.06
C LEU A 610 35.03 -1.26 -19.92
N GLU A 611 35.90 -1.28 -18.89
CA GLU A 611 35.82 -0.32 -17.79
C GLU A 611 35.97 1.13 -18.29
N GLU A 612 36.92 1.39 -19.19
CA GLU A 612 37.08 2.70 -19.83
C GLU A 612 35.83 3.13 -20.59
N ARG A 613 35.22 2.22 -21.35
CA ARG A 613 34.00 2.53 -22.10
C ARG A 613 32.84 2.87 -21.17
N VAL A 614 32.65 2.11 -20.08
CA VAL A 614 31.60 2.38 -19.10
C VAL A 614 31.83 3.72 -18.40
N ARG A 615 33.06 4.04 -17.99
CA ARG A 615 33.41 5.37 -17.44
C ARG A 615 33.06 6.49 -18.42
N ALA A 616 33.44 6.33 -19.69
CA ALA A 616 33.15 7.33 -20.72
C ALA A 616 31.65 7.54 -20.98
N LEU A 617 30.81 6.54 -20.71
CA LEU A 617 29.35 6.64 -20.83
C LEU A 617 28.71 7.29 -19.59
N LEU A 618 29.19 6.97 -18.39
CA LEU A 618 28.50 7.28 -17.14
C LEU A 618 29.08 8.48 -16.39
N GLU A 619 30.41 8.67 -16.37
CA GLU A 619 31.06 9.77 -15.66
C GLU A 619 30.64 11.17 -16.15
N PRO A 620 30.39 11.40 -17.47
CA PRO A 620 29.85 12.67 -17.94
C PRO A 620 28.48 13.06 -17.35
N LEU A 621 27.74 12.09 -16.79
CA LEU A 621 26.47 12.33 -16.10
C LEU A 621 26.65 12.70 -14.62
N GLY A 622 27.89 12.79 -14.15
CA GLY A 622 28.23 13.03 -12.74
C GLY A 622 28.23 11.76 -11.88
N LEU A 623 28.24 10.58 -12.50
CA LEU A 623 28.32 9.29 -11.83
C LEU A 623 29.77 8.90 -11.56
N THR A 624 30.03 8.15 -10.50
CA THR A 624 31.36 7.65 -10.13
C THR A 624 31.37 6.13 -10.20
N CYS A 625 32.12 5.58 -11.15
CA CYS A 625 32.23 4.13 -11.35
C CYS A 625 33.31 3.51 -10.45
N THR A 626 32.92 2.60 -9.55
CA THR A 626 33.83 1.73 -8.79
C THR A 626 33.62 0.30 -9.26
N PHE A 627 34.65 -0.31 -9.85
CA PHE A 627 34.58 -1.70 -10.31
C PHE A 627 34.98 -2.65 -9.18
N ILE A 628 34.07 -3.56 -8.80
CA ILE A 628 34.22 -4.48 -7.67
C ILE A 628 34.46 -5.88 -8.22
N ASP A 629 35.47 -6.57 -7.69
CA ASP A 629 35.76 -7.95 -8.06
C ASP A 629 34.81 -8.90 -7.32
N ASP A 630 33.93 -9.54 -8.09
CA ASP A 630 32.94 -10.51 -7.68
C ASP A 630 33.09 -11.84 -8.43
N TYR A 631 34.20 -12.04 -9.15
CA TYR A 631 34.28 -13.07 -10.19
C TYR A 631 34.09 -14.49 -9.64
N PHE A 632 34.88 -14.88 -8.64
CA PHE A 632 34.82 -16.23 -8.07
C PHE A 632 33.69 -16.41 -7.04
N SER A 633 33.31 -15.34 -6.36
CA SER A 633 32.32 -15.36 -5.28
C SER A 633 30.87 -15.24 -5.77
N TYR A 634 30.64 -14.59 -6.92
CA TYR A 634 29.31 -14.37 -7.48
C TYR A 634 29.24 -14.77 -8.97
N HIS A 635 30.08 -14.21 -9.85
CA HIS A 635 29.89 -14.36 -11.31
C HIS A 635 29.91 -15.82 -11.79
N VAL A 636 30.87 -16.62 -11.32
CA VAL A 636 30.96 -18.06 -11.63
C VAL A 636 29.70 -18.84 -11.19
N LEU A 637 28.92 -18.26 -10.28
CA LEU A 637 27.68 -18.81 -9.73
C LEU A 637 26.42 -18.18 -10.34
N CYS A 638 26.59 -17.49 -11.47
CA CYS A 638 25.53 -16.88 -12.29
C CYS A 638 24.82 -15.70 -11.61
N GLY A 639 25.56 -14.82 -10.92
CA GLY A 639 25.05 -13.53 -10.46
C GLY A 639 26.20 -12.58 -10.17
N ASP A 640 25.93 -11.30 -9.94
CA ASP A 640 26.98 -10.29 -9.79
C ASP A 640 26.68 -9.36 -8.58
N VAL A 641 27.36 -8.21 -8.49
CA VAL A 641 27.28 -7.25 -7.36
C VAL A 641 25.84 -6.96 -6.90
N HIS A 642 24.90 -6.67 -7.80
CA HIS A 642 23.52 -6.36 -7.41
C HIS A 642 22.83 -7.60 -6.82
N CYS A 643 22.92 -8.78 -7.45
CA CYS A 643 22.35 -10.02 -6.90
C CYS A 643 22.89 -10.36 -5.48
N GLY A 644 24.14 -10.00 -5.20
CA GLY A 644 24.81 -10.23 -3.93
C GLY A 644 24.53 -9.19 -2.84
N THR A 645 23.84 -8.09 -3.15
CA THR A 645 23.56 -6.98 -2.21
C THR A 645 22.09 -6.60 -2.24
N ASN A 646 21.61 -5.84 -1.26
CA ASN A 646 20.27 -5.28 -1.30
C ASN A 646 20.26 -3.91 -0.62
N VAL A 647 19.45 -2.97 -1.10
CA VAL A 647 19.51 -1.57 -0.64
C VAL A 647 18.16 -1.10 -0.14
N ARG A 648 18.12 -0.71 1.13
CA ARG A 648 17.01 0.07 1.67
C ARG A 648 17.21 1.54 1.35
N ARG A 649 16.17 2.16 0.78
CA ARG A 649 16.20 3.55 0.33
C ARG A 649 15.16 4.38 1.07
N LYS A 650 15.27 5.71 0.97
CA LYS A 650 14.25 6.61 1.50
C LYS A 650 12.93 6.45 0.72
N PRO A 651 11.77 6.49 1.40
CA PRO A 651 10.47 6.63 0.76
C PRO A 651 10.37 7.82 -0.19
N PHE A 652 9.41 7.78 -1.11
CA PHE A 652 9.11 8.93 -1.96
C PHE A 652 8.58 10.10 -1.13
N ALA A 653 8.89 11.33 -1.55
CA ALA A 653 8.27 12.51 -0.95
C ALA A 653 6.79 12.66 -1.35
N PHE A 654 6.44 12.18 -2.55
CA PHE A 654 5.07 12.16 -3.06
C PHE A 654 4.23 11.16 -2.26
N LYS A 655 3.04 11.59 -1.82
CA LYS A 655 2.14 10.77 -1.01
C LYS A 655 1.25 9.91 -1.90
N TRP A 656 1.25 8.60 -1.67
CA TRP A 656 0.58 7.63 -2.56
C TRP A 656 -0.92 7.86 -2.72
N TRP A 657 -1.59 8.41 -1.71
CA TRP A 657 -3.03 8.71 -1.79
C TRP A 657 -3.35 9.89 -2.73
N HIS A 658 -2.34 10.65 -3.18
CA HIS A 658 -2.48 11.67 -4.23
C HIS A 658 -2.34 11.12 -5.65
N VAL A 659 -2.01 9.83 -5.82
CA VAL A 659 -2.06 9.17 -7.14
C VAL A 659 -3.52 9.13 -7.62
N VAL A 660 -3.71 9.11 -8.95
CA VAL A 660 -4.97 8.71 -9.60
C VAL A 660 -4.69 7.43 -10.40
N PRO A 661 -4.82 6.24 -9.76
CA PRO A 661 -4.27 4.98 -10.28
C PRO A 661 -4.86 4.51 -11.60
#